data_AF-A0A9W6MZK2-F1
#
_entry.id   AF-A0A9W6MZK2-F1
#
_cell.length_a   1.000
_cell.length_b   1.000
_cell.length_c   1.000
_cell.angle_alpha   90.00
_cell.angle_beta   90.00
_cell.angle_gamma   90.00
#
_symmetry.space_group_name_H-M   'P 1'
#
loop_
_entity.id
_entity.type
_entity.pdbx_description
1 polymer ?
#
loop_
_entity_poly.entity_id
_entity_poly.type
_entity_poly.pdbx_seq_one_letter_code
_entity_poly.pdbx_strand_id
1 'polypeptide(L)'
;MTLREINSLVNANAGVKRTIKFLYALRDDVFINTDRTKFFEFVIPVIPIINTSNSIDMVLEQGKRLEIDGRLDPQFLREVSRYLNDLRLIQNIFNEYAIYVANLETDGENNLNANKLLAILIYKNFYPKDFEQLHRGEGNLADILGRRDQLVAHKEAICKEEIAEIERKIDVAERQTPSDLKELSQIYAMTLVQMLPANVNSVSRDGQSWIPLHSIVGHDAFEHLIAVPHIFCRDVYSSPRRIDISALQNEVDSQKTYIQRRAEIENKSEANKSGSLRRIRELRATIATLRTAQFNELVRSSTDRVTDLFDGFGEKGELARFLILEGHLDDTYYQYTSLFHSGRLSPNDNKFLIQIRAFFTPDPNFQIDNPNEVIAAMREADFGQSYVLNVKLVDCLLNEATRYSDQTRKLFEFIASQFDGCVDFLEAYYATGRAVPKLLSRLTDEWPQFIPTAIASKRNLSHITQLVTNLPESALETLARDGDELPDFVAAKLPEILALAPDLVPERLARIGFEVRDLPAIGKFTGIVRFMVKRGRFELSIANVEHIYREVMGETNLVAFRERNYTTLRSLTDRTLITRVERDLDIYLSDVLLELHDNSKEDAAAIADLLGREGIDEDNLREFLGRQTALLPALEGIPEKLHATVFEQQRIAPTWDNCIAFMEGSGFAAEILVAYLDRKNVRAVILEHGLHNVRETLRLREFLVTANALSDESYREYVRAVPNTFKNFPKSLDSSKLNILIEERKIAFSRETVESLNVNTDLPVLFVAENIEDYLTDPGIFGLDDDFREGLLQADITDDDKRAIIDLIDLSTLTEMPKRAALIGPILDRTNARISGIDAAKARSLILNSRPVETQISLFNKFHSTMTVDEAREVLVALPDPFSEITTGYHTPRLPKSDENRALAQWLEARGVISSWGEGGGWLLADKIRVNLKRR
;
A
#
# COMPACT_ATOMS: atom_id res chain seq x y z
N MET A 1 -104.25 45.27 30.02
CA MET A 1 -104.96 44.38 29.09
C MET A 1 -104.07 43.16 28.89
N THR A 2 -104.46 42.00 29.42
CA THR A 2 -103.66 40.77 29.30
C THR A 2 -103.85 40.15 27.91
N LEU A 3 -102.86 39.41 27.39
CA LEU A 3 -102.97 38.74 26.08
C LEU A 3 -104.18 37.79 26.01
N ARG A 4 -104.61 37.26 27.17
CA ARG A 4 -105.85 36.49 27.34
C ARG A 4 -107.12 37.31 27.04
N GLU A 5 -107.21 38.53 27.57
CA GLU A 5 -108.38 39.40 27.35
C GLU A 5 -108.59 39.76 25.87
N ILE A 6 -107.51 39.96 25.12
CA ILE A 6 -107.57 40.21 23.66
C ILE A 6 -108.15 39.00 22.93
N ASN A 7 -107.67 37.79 23.25
CA ASN A 7 -108.16 36.57 22.62
C ASN A 7 -109.65 36.32 22.94
N SER A 8 -110.07 36.58 24.18
CA SER A 8 -111.48 36.48 24.59
C SER A 8 -112.37 37.51 23.88
N LEU A 9 -111.94 38.77 23.77
CA LEU A 9 -112.70 39.83 23.09
C LEU A 9 -112.89 39.56 21.60
N VAL A 10 -111.86 39.06 20.92
CA VAL A 10 -111.92 38.74 19.48
C VAL A 10 -112.86 37.55 19.22
N ASN A 11 -112.85 36.54 20.10
CA ASN A 11 -113.74 35.37 19.97
C ASN A 11 -115.18 35.63 20.45
N ALA A 12 -115.43 36.63 21.29
CA ALA A 12 -116.76 37.01 21.75
C ALA A 12 -117.53 37.89 20.75
N ASN A 13 -116.90 38.29 19.65
CA ASN A 13 -117.51 39.19 18.67
C ASN A 13 -118.47 38.43 17.73
N ALA A 14 -119.72 38.90 17.62
CA ALA A 14 -120.85 38.17 17.02
C ALA A 14 -120.69 37.81 15.53
N GLY A 15 -119.75 38.43 14.81
CA GLY A 15 -119.45 38.14 13.40
C GLY A 15 -118.49 36.97 13.16
N VAL A 16 -117.83 36.45 14.21
CA VAL A 16 -116.79 35.42 14.08
C VAL A 16 -117.40 34.03 14.34
N LYS A 17 -117.66 33.26 13.28
CA LYS A 17 -118.25 31.90 13.37
C LYS A 17 -117.25 30.77 13.68
N ARG A 18 -115.96 31.09 13.87
CA ARG A 18 -114.88 30.11 14.11
C ARG A 18 -113.98 30.58 15.24
N THR A 19 -113.50 29.67 16.08
CA THR A 19 -112.57 30.02 17.16
C THR A 19 -111.23 30.46 16.58
N ILE A 20 -110.82 31.69 16.89
CA ILE A 20 -109.53 32.27 16.54
C ILE A 20 -108.56 31.98 17.69
N LYS A 21 -107.38 31.44 17.38
CA LYS A 21 -106.29 31.20 18.34
C LYS A 21 -105.07 31.99 17.90
N PHE A 22 -104.44 32.71 18.83
CA PHE A 22 -103.18 33.41 18.58
C PHE A 22 -102.00 32.50 18.93
N LEU A 23 -101.08 32.30 17.99
CA LEU A 23 -99.80 31.65 18.22
C LEU A 23 -98.71 32.71 18.38
N TYR A 24 -97.86 32.57 19.40
CA TYR A 24 -96.71 33.43 19.63
C TYR A 24 -95.44 32.59 19.57
N ALA A 25 -94.50 32.96 18.69
CA ALA A 25 -93.17 32.36 18.62
C ALA A 25 -92.20 33.29 19.35
N LEU A 26 -91.68 32.83 20.48
CA LEU A 26 -90.81 33.61 21.37
C LEU A 26 -89.58 32.77 21.71
N ARG A 27 -88.43 33.40 21.93
CA ARG A 27 -87.27 32.71 22.50
C ARG A 27 -87.53 32.44 23.98
N ASP A 28 -86.99 31.33 24.49
CA ASP A 28 -87.19 30.91 25.89
C ASP A 28 -86.55 31.89 26.89
N ASP A 29 -85.55 32.67 26.47
CA ASP A 29 -84.84 33.68 27.27
C ASP A 29 -85.64 34.98 27.48
N VAL A 30 -86.80 35.14 26.82
CA VAL A 30 -87.67 36.32 26.94
C VAL A 30 -88.34 36.40 28.32
N PHE A 31 -88.42 35.28 29.06
CA PHE A 31 -89.03 35.23 30.40
C PHE A 31 -88.00 34.86 31.48
N ILE A 32 -87.87 35.72 32.48
CA ILE A 32 -86.99 35.51 33.63
C ILE A 32 -87.85 34.85 34.72
N ASN A 33 -87.70 33.53 34.94
CA ASN A 33 -88.46 32.69 35.90
C ASN A 33 -89.94 32.38 35.56
N THR A 34 -90.64 31.73 36.50
CA THR A 34 -91.94 31.03 36.44
C THR A 34 -93.14 31.81 35.89
N ASP A 35 -92.97 33.05 35.42
CA ASP A 35 -94.03 33.87 34.84
C ASP A 35 -94.50 33.39 33.45
N ARG A 36 -93.80 32.44 32.80
CA ARG A 36 -94.18 31.86 31.49
C ARG A 36 -95.61 31.26 31.48
N THR A 37 -96.06 30.69 32.60
CA THR A 37 -97.40 30.08 32.72
C THR A 37 -98.53 31.09 32.98
N LYS A 38 -98.20 32.35 33.32
CA LYS A 38 -99.19 33.41 33.53
C LYS A 38 -99.67 34.04 32.22
N PHE A 39 -98.83 34.03 31.17
CA PHE A 39 -99.13 34.69 29.90
C PHE A 39 -99.76 33.79 28.83
N PHE A 40 -99.51 32.47 28.88
CA PHE A 40 -99.97 31.53 27.86
C PHE A 40 -100.82 30.40 28.46
N GLU A 41 -101.93 30.07 27.80
CA GLU A 41 -102.79 28.93 28.19
C GLU A 41 -102.15 27.58 27.91
N PHE A 42 -101.27 27.52 26.91
CA PHE A 42 -100.58 26.31 26.52
C PHE A 42 -99.23 26.70 25.93
N VAL A 43 -98.16 26.03 26.36
CA VAL A 43 -96.82 26.22 25.80
C VAL A 43 -96.43 24.94 25.09
N ILE A 44 -96.17 25.04 23.79
CA ILE A 44 -95.57 23.97 23.01
C ILE A 44 -94.05 24.18 23.10
N PRO A 45 -93.30 23.36 23.85
CA PRO A 45 -91.85 23.43 23.79
C PRO A 45 -91.41 23.05 22.37
N VAL A 46 -90.64 23.93 21.74
CA VAL A 46 -89.93 23.55 20.51
C VAL A 46 -88.72 22.76 20.96
N ILE A 47 -88.80 21.43 20.84
CA ILE A 47 -87.65 20.55 21.10
C ILE A 47 -86.71 20.70 19.91
N PRO A 48 -85.45 21.14 20.11
CA PRO A 48 -84.47 21.15 19.05
C PRO A 48 -84.32 19.73 18.49
N ILE A 49 -84.48 19.57 17.17
CA ILE A 49 -84.25 18.28 16.51
C ILE A 49 -82.76 17.89 16.62
N ILE A 50 -81.88 18.87 16.84
CA ILE A 50 -80.43 18.68 16.93
C ILE A 50 -79.88 19.11 18.29
N ASN A 51 -78.99 18.29 18.82
CA ASN A 51 -78.14 18.56 19.97
C ASN A 51 -76.71 18.08 19.66
N THR A 52 -75.78 18.33 20.58
CA THR A 52 -74.36 17.90 20.46
C THR A 52 -74.20 16.39 20.24
N SER A 53 -75.20 15.58 20.60
CA SER A 53 -75.14 14.11 20.51
C SER A 53 -75.59 13.55 19.17
N ASN A 54 -76.35 14.30 18.36
CA ASN A 54 -76.87 13.82 17.05
C ASN A 54 -76.44 14.67 15.84
N SER A 55 -75.65 15.73 16.06
CA SER A 55 -75.08 16.57 14.99
C SER A 55 -74.15 15.81 14.04
N ILE A 56 -73.50 14.74 14.52
CA ILE A 56 -72.62 13.86 13.74
C ILE A 56 -73.35 13.23 12.55
N ASP A 57 -74.52 12.65 12.77
CA ASP A 57 -75.28 11.97 11.72
C ASP A 57 -75.71 12.95 10.63
N MET A 58 -76.02 14.20 11.02
CA MET A 58 -76.41 15.27 10.11
C MET A 58 -75.23 15.77 9.27
N VAL A 59 -74.05 15.96 9.87
CA VAL A 59 -72.81 16.31 9.15
C VAL A 59 -72.44 15.21 8.14
N LEU A 60 -72.52 13.94 8.54
CA LEU A 60 -72.25 12.80 7.67
C LEU A 60 -73.29 12.67 6.54
N GLU A 61 -74.56 12.93 6.81
CA GLU A 61 -75.63 12.94 5.80
C GLU A 61 -75.42 14.06 4.77
N GLN A 62 -75.07 15.26 5.21
CA GLN A 62 -74.76 16.37 4.29
C GLN A 62 -73.50 16.10 3.46
N GLY A 63 -72.46 15.48 4.04
CA GLY A 63 -71.28 15.04 3.30
C GLY A 63 -71.62 14.02 2.21
N LYS A 64 -72.48 13.04 2.52
CA LYS A 64 -72.99 12.06 1.54
C LYS A 64 -73.88 12.70 0.47
N ARG A 65 -74.75 13.63 0.84
CA ARG A 65 -75.71 14.31 -0.06
C ARG A 65 -75.01 15.02 -1.22
N LEU A 66 -73.84 15.58 -0.96
CA LEU A 66 -73.10 16.39 -1.93
C LEU A 66 -72.10 15.58 -2.76
N GLU A 67 -72.10 14.25 -2.65
CA GLU A 67 -71.10 13.37 -3.28
C GLU A 67 -69.66 13.84 -3.01
N ILE A 68 -69.41 14.41 -1.82
CA ILE A 68 -68.07 14.83 -1.40
C ILE A 68 -67.29 13.57 -1.01
N ASP A 69 -66.86 12.86 -2.04
CA ASP A 69 -66.35 11.49 -1.97
C ASP A 69 -64.91 11.46 -1.43
N GLY A 70 -64.66 10.61 -0.43
CA GLY A 70 -63.34 10.09 0.00
C GLY A 70 -62.22 11.05 0.46
N ARG A 71 -62.28 12.36 0.15
CA ARG A 71 -61.21 13.34 0.40
C ARG A 71 -61.25 13.97 1.79
N LEU A 72 -62.43 14.03 2.39
CA LEU A 72 -62.61 14.53 3.75
C LEU A 72 -62.35 13.40 4.75
N ASP A 73 -61.56 13.70 5.77
CA ASP A 73 -61.25 12.74 6.82
C ASP A 73 -62.51 12.49 7.69
N PRO A 74 -63.00 11.23 7.78
CA PRO A 74 -64.14 10.90 8.63
C PRO A 74 -63.90 11.27 10.09
N GLN A 75 -62.67 11.20 10.60
CA GLN A 75 -62.37 11.57 11.99
C GLN A 75 -62.52 13.07 12.20
N PHE A 76 -61.91 13.89 11.33
CA PHE A 76 -62.11 15.34 11.33
C PHE A 76 -63.60 15.74 11.35
N LEU A 77 -64.43 15.11 10.50
CA LEU A 77 -65.88 15.37 10.44
C LEU A 77 -66.59 15.08 11.76
N ARG A 78 -66.23 13.99 12.45
CA ARG A 78 -66.79 13.62 13.76
C ARG A 78 -66.38 14.58 14.87
N GLU A 79 -65.20 15.16 14.76
CA GLU A 79 -64.67 16.07 15.78
C GLU A 79 -65.28 17.45 15.64
N VAL A 80 -65.37 18.00 14.42
CA VAL A 80 -66.03 19.30 14.19
C VAL A 80 -67.53 19.26 14.47
N SER A 81 -68.21 18.13 14.23
CA SER A 81 -69.65 18.02 14.47
C SER A 81 -70.05 18.27 15.92
N ARG A 82 -69.16 17.98 16.89
CA ARG A 82 -69.41 18.21 18.33
C ARG A 82 -69.62 19.69 18.67
N TYR A 83 -69.11 20.59 17.83
CA TYR A 83 -69.23 22.04 17.99
C TYR A 83 -70.42 22.63 17.21
N LEU A 84 -70.98 21.87 16.26
CA LEU A 84 -72.04 22.34 15.35
C LEU A 84 -73.42 21.86 15.84
N ASN A 85 -74.14 22.73 16.55
CA ASN A 85 -75.42 22.39 17.18
C ASN A 85 -76.67 22.88 16.41
N ASP A 86 -76.49 23.47 15.21
CA ASP A 86 -77.55 24.06 14.41
C ASP A 86 -77.57 23.46 12.99
N LEU A 87 -78.72 22.90 12.58
CA LEU A 87 -78.88 22.27 11.26
C LEU A 87 -78.68 23.27 10.11
N ARG A 88 -79.16 24.50 10.27
CA ARG A 88 -79.08 25.54 9.24
C ARG A 88 -77.63 25.94 9.04
N LEU A 89 -76.87 26.03 10.13
CA LEU A 89 -75.43 26.28 10.07
C LEU A 89 -74.71 25.16 9.32
N ILE A 90 -74.98 23.90 9.66
CA ILE A 90 -74.40 22.73 8.98
C ILE A 90 -74.74 22.76 7.49
N GLN A 91 -76.02 22.96 7.14
CA GLN A 91 -76.45 23.04 5.74
C GLN A 91 -75.75 24.18 4.98
N ASN A 92 -75.58 25.35 5.62
CA ASN A 92 -74.92 26.48 4.97
C ASN A 92 -73.43 26.22 4.73
N ILE A 93 -72.72 25.65 5.71
CA ILE A 93 -71.30 25.28 5.58
C ILE A 93 -71.08 24.35 4.39
N PHE A 94 -71.87 23.29 4.29
CA PHE A 94 -71.73 22.28 3.24
C PHE A 94 -72.16 22.80 1.86
N ASN A 95 -73.20 23.65 1.80
CA ASN A 95 -73.57 24.32 0.54
C ASN A 95 -72.46 25.26 0.06
N GLU A 96 -71.87 26.07 0.95
CA GLU A 96 -70.74 26.92 0.61
C GLU A 96 -69.52 26.09 0.18
N TYR A 97 -69.26 24.95 0.83
CA TYR A 97 -68.19 24.03 0.46
C TYR A 97 -68.33 23.52 -0.97
N ALA A 98 -69.51 23.06 -1.36
CA ALA A 98 -69.77 22.59 -2.72
C ALA A 98 -69.52 23.70 -3.76
N ILE A 99 -69.90 24.94 -3.44
CA ILE A 99 -69.66 26.11 -4.32
C ILE A 99 -68.15 26.42 -4.40
N TYR A 100 -67.43 26.36 -3.29
CA TYR A 100 -65.99 26.65 -3.27
C TYR A 100 -65.19 25.60 -4.04
N VAL A 101 -65.48 24.31 -3.84
CA VAL A 101 -64.86 23.21 -4.61
C VAL A 101 -65.08 23.40 -6.11
N ALA A 102 -66.32 23.69 -6.53
CA ALA A 102 -66.64 23.90 -7.95
C ALA A 102 -65.90 25.10 -8.59
N ASN A 103 -65.55 26.12 -7.80
CA ASN A 103 -64.90 27.33 -8.31
C ASN A 103 -63.36 27.34 -8.15
N LEU A 104 -62.83 26.75 -7.07
CA LEU A 104 -61.39 26.73 -6.76
C LEU A 104 -60.64 25.57 -7.43
N GLU A 105 -61.35 24.52 -7.88
CA GLU A 105 -60.76 23.33 -8.54
C GLU A 105 -61.02 23.30 -10.06
N THR A 106 -61.18 24.47 -10.68
CA THR A 106 -61.65 24.66 -12.07
C THR A 106 -60.76 24.06 -13.17
N ASP A 107 -59.50 23.74 -12.88
CA ASP A 107 -58.52 23.17 -13.84
C ASP A 107 -58.33 21.64 -13.72
N GLY A 108 -59.21 20.94 -12.99
CA GLY A 108 -59.21 19.47 -12.93
C GLY A 108 -58.09 18.84 -12.09
N GLU A 109 -57.26 19.64 -11.41
CA GLU A 109 -56.26 19.18 -10.46
C GLU A 109 -56.58 19.65 -9.02
N ASN A 110 -56.83 18.68 -8.14
CA ASN A 110 -57.21 18.85 -6.73
C ASN A 110 -56.04 19.31 -5.85
N ASN A 111 -55.57 20.55 -6.02
CA ASN A 111 -54.35 21.06 -5.36
C ASN A 111 -54.56 21.54 -3.90
N LEU A 112 -55.80 21.72 -3.45
CA LEU A 112 -56.13 22.21 -2.10
C LEU A 112 -56.50 21.06 -1.15
N ASN A 113 -56.14 21.19 0.12
CA ASN A 113 -56.52 20.23 1.15
C ASN A 113 -58.01 20.37 1.49
N ALA A 114 -58.80 19.31 1.25
CA ALA A 114 -60.25 19.30 1.45
C ALA A 114 -60.66 19.58 2.91
N ASN A 115 -59.92 19.03 3.89
CA ASN A 115 -60.20 19.27 5.31
C ASN A 115 -59.93 20.74 5.69
N LYS A 116 -58.84 21.33 5.20
CA LYS A 116 -58.53 22.75 5.45
C LYS A 116 -59.54 23.69 4.79
N LEU A 117 -60.00 23.36 3.58
CA LEU A 117 -61.07 24.10 2.91
C LEU A 117 -62.38 24.04 3.70
N LEU A 118 -62.77 22.86 4.19
CA LEU A 118 -63.96 22.74 5.02
C LEU A 118 -63.77 23.47 6.37
N ALA A 119 -62.58 23.40 6.97
CA ALA A 119 -62.26 24.08 8.21
C ALA A 119 -62.38 25.61 8.10
N ILE A 120 -61.90 26.23 7.02
CA ILE A 120 -62.06 27.68 6.82
C ILE A 120 -63.52 28.07 6.60
N LEU A 121 -64.33 27.21 5.98
CA LEU A 121 -65.76 27.47 5.77
C LEU A 121 -66.58 27.25 7.05
N ILE A 122 -66.23 26.25 7.86
CA ILE A 122 -66.74 26.09 9.23
C ILE A 122 -66.41 27.35 10.02
N TYR A 123 -65.17 27.80 9.97
CA TYR A 123 -64.70 28.99 10.68
C TYR A 123 -65.43 30.27 10.22
N LYS A 124 -65.59 30.47 8.91
CA LYS A 124 -66.36 31.58 8.31
C LYS A 124 -67.80 31.62 8.82
N ASN A 125 -68.46 30.47 8.87
CA ASN A 125 -69.86 30.37 9.26
C ASN A 125 -70.06 30.49 10.78
N PHE A 126 -69.10 29.98 11.56
CA PHE A 126 -69.17 30.00 13.03
C PHE A 126 -68.66 31.32 13.64
N TYR A 127 -67.67 31.96 13.01
CA TYR A 127 -67.05 33.23 13.42
C TYR A 127 -67.09 34.29 12.28
N PRO A 128 -68.28 34.69 11.79
CA PRO A 128 -68.39 35.54 10.59
C PRO A 128 -67.73 36.91 10.74
N LYS A 129 -67.79 37.51 11.94
CA LYS A 129 -67.15 38.80 12.22
C LYS A 129 -65.62 38.70 12.20
N ASP A 130 -65.06 37.67 12.82
CA ASP A 130 -63.60 37.46 12.84
C ASP A 130 -63.09 37.11 11.44
N PHE A 131 -63.84 36.31 10.68
CA PHE A 131 -63.51 35.99 9.30
C PHE A 131 -63.53 37.22 8.37
N GLU A 132 -64.44 38.18 8.56
CA GLU A 132 -64.41 39.45 7.81
C GLU A 132 -63.14 40.26 8.14
N GLN A 133 -62.77 40.33 9.41
CA GLN A 133 -61.56 41.01 9.88
C GLN A 133 -60.29 40.34 9.35
N LEU A 134 -60.29 39.00 9.24
CA LEU A 134 -59.18 38.20 8.73
C LEU A 134 -58.76 38.60 7.31
N HIS A 135 -59.67 39.10 6.47
CA HIS A 135 -59.36 39.61 5.13
C HIS A 135 -58.52 40.89 5.14
N ARG A 136 -58.52 41.61 6.26
CA ARG A 136 -57.73 42.83 6.48
C ARG A 136 -56.48 42.56 7.33
N GLY A 137 -56.22 41.29 7.68
CA GLY A 137 -55.15 40.92 8.60
C GLY A 137 -55.44 41.31 10.06
N GLU A 138 -56.70 41.52 10.41
CA GLU A 138 -57.16 41.89 11.75
C GLU A 138 -58.03 40.76 12.35
N GLY A 139 -58.29 40.79 13.65
CA GLY A 139 -59.15 39.81 14.33
C GLY A 139 -58.38 38.73 15.07
N ASN A 140 -59.09 37.92 15.85
CA ASN A 140 -58.48 36.98 16.80
C ASN A 140 -57.61 35.92 16.11
N LEU A 141 -58.07 35.36 14.97
CA LEU A 141 -57.26 34.39 14.23
C LEU A 141 -56.01 35.03 13.62
N ALA A 142 -56.11 36.25 13.09
CA ALA A 142 -54.95 36.97 12.56
C ALA A 142 -53.90 37.25 13.64
N ASP A 143 -54.34 37.67 14.83
CA ASP A 143 -53.46 37.92 15.99
C ASP A 143 -52.74 36.65 16.45
N ILE A 144 -53.43 35.49 16.45
CA ILE A 144 -52.81 34.20 16.79
C ILE A 144 -51.75 33.83 15.75
N LEU A 145 -52.11 33.87 14.45
CA LEU A 145 -51.19 33.52 13.37
C LEU A 145 -49.98 34.47 13.31
N GLY A 146 -50.17 35.76 13.61
CA GLY A 146 -49.13 36.77 13.67
C GLY A 146 -48.09 36.56 14.78
N ARG A 147 -48.38 35.71 15.78
CA ARG A 147 -47.41 35.36 16.85
C ARG A 147 -46.39 34.30 16.44
N ARG A 148 -46.43 33.79 15.20
CA ARG A 148 -45.50 32.75 14.72
C ARG A 148 -44.03 33.07 15.03
N ASP A 149 -43.57 34.26 14.68
CA ASP A 149 -42.17 34.66 14.89
C ASP A 149 -41.80 34.72 16.38
N GLN A 150 -42.75 35.13 17.24
CA GLN A 150 -42.56 35.16 18.69
C GLN A 150 -42.44 33.74 19.26
N LEU A 151 -43.27 32.81 18.78
CA LEU A 151 -43.22 31.39 19.18
C LEU A 151 -41.89 30.74 18.77
N VAL A 152 -41.44 31.00 17.54
CA VAL A 152 -40.15 30.52 17.02
C VAL A 152 -38.99 31.10 17.84
N ALA A 153 -38.94 32.43 18.01
CA ALA A 153 -37.86 33.08 18.75
C ALA A 153 -37.77 32.59 20.21
N HIS A 154 -38.91 32.36 20.85
CA HIS A 154 -38.96 31.80 22.19
C HIS A 154 -38.39 30.38 22.26
N LYS A 155 -38.79 29.51 21.32
CA LYS A 155 -38.26 28.14 21.25
C LYS A 155 -36.77 28.10 20.92
N GLU A 156 -36.31 28.95 19.99
CA GLU A 156 -34.89 29.11 19.72
C GLU A 156 -34.12 29.53 20.97
N ALA A 157 -34.65 30.45 21.78
CA ALA A 157 -34.02 30.91 23.01
C ALA A 157 -33.89 29.78 24.05
N ILE A 158 -34.94 28.98 24.25
CA ILE A 158 -34.90 27.81 25.17
C ILE A 158 -33.82 26.81 24.73
N CYS A 159 -33.80 26.46 23.44
CA CYS A 159 -32.79 25.53 22.92
C CYS A 159 -31.37 26.08 23.06
N LYS A 160 -31.16 27.39 22.81
CA LYS A 160 -29.85 28.05 22.98
C LYS A 160 -29.41 28.08 24.44
N GLU A 161 -30.31 28.32 25.38
CA GLU A 161 -30.03 28.28 26.81
C GLU A 161 -29.64 26.87 27.29
N GLU A 162 -30.34 25.84 26.82
CA GLU A 162 -29.99 24.44 27.11
C GLU A 162 -28.62 24.06 26.52
N ILE A 163 -28.32 24.48 25.28
CA ILE A 163 -27.00 24.29 24.67
C ILE A 163 -25.91 24.95 25.53
N ALA A 164 -26.10 26.21 25.92
CA ALA A 164 -25.13 26.95 26.73
C ALA A 164 -24.86 26.28 28.08
N GLU A 165 -25.89 25.74 28.74
CA GLU A 165 -25.74 25.02 30.00
C GLU A 165 -25.00 23.69 29.84
N ILE A 166 -25.23 22.96 28.74
CA ILE A 166 -24.50 21.72 28.43
C ILE A 166 -23.03 22.04 28.11
N GLU A 167 -22.77 23.06 27.29
CA GLU A 167 -21.41 23.50 26.95
C GLU A 167 -20.64 23.94 28.22
N ARG A 168 -21.29 24.66 29.13
CA ARG A 168 -20.72 25.03 30.44
C ARG A 168 -20.36 23.82 31.29
N LYS A 169 -21.20 22.77 31.31
CA LYS A 169 -20.92 21.52 32.05
C LYS A 169 -19.71 20.78 31.46
N ILE A 170 -19.57 20.75 30.13
CA ILE A 170 -18.41 20.15 29.45
C ILE A 170 -17.14 20.92 29.82
N ASP A 171 -17.14 22.25 29.72
CA ASP A 171 -15.98 23.09 30.06
C ASP A 171 -15.55 22.93 31.52
N VAL A 172 -16.50 22.88 32.47
CA VAL A 172 -16.20 22.61 33.88
C VAL A 172 -15.59 21.22 34.10
N ALA A 173 -16.06 20.20 33.37
CA ALA A 173 -15.52 18.85 33.46
C ALA A 173 -14.11 18.74 32.85
N GLU A 174 -13.87 19.38 31.70
CA GLU A 174 -12.56 19.38 31.04
C GLU A 174 -11.49 20.12 31.85
N ARG A 175 -11.87 21.16 32.60
CA ARG A 175 -10.97 21.89 33.51
C ARG A 175 -10.57 21.12 34.78
N GLN A 176 -11.21 19.99 35.10
CA GLN A 176 -10.76 19.17 36.23
C GLN A 176 -9.39 18.57 35.92
N THR A 177 -8.41 18.84 36.79
CA THR A 177 -7.07 18.25 36.73
C THR A 177 -7.07 16.71 36.72
N PRO A 178 -7.73 16.00 37.64
CA PRO A 178 -7.78 14.54 37.61
C PRO A 178 -8.47 14.01 36.35
N SER A 179 -7.92 12.92 35.79
CA SER A 179 -8.45 12.27 34.59
C SER A 179 -9.71 11.45 34.89
N ASP A 180 -9.80 10.84 36.07
CA ASP A 180 -10.89 9.99 36.51
C ASP A 180 -11.15 10.07 38.03
N LEU A 181 -12.17 9.31 38.50
CA LEU A 181 -12.54 9.26 39.93
C LEU A 181 -11.45 8.61 40.81
N LYS A 182 -10.60 7.75 40.23
CA LYS A 182 -9.51 7.10 40.95
C LYS A 182 -8.40 8.10 41.22
N GLU A 183 -8.01 8.91 40.24
CA GLU A 183 -7.06 10.00 40.42
C GLU A 183 -7.57 11.04 41.41
N LEU A 184 -8.86 11.41 41.34
CA LEU A 184 -9.46 12.29 42.35
C LEU A 184 -9.31 11.66 43.76
N SER A 185 -9.65 10.39 43.91
CA SER A 185 -9.52 9.68 45.19
C SER A 185 -8.07 9.60 45.68
N GLN A 186 -7.10 9.45 44.78
CA GLN A 186 -5.66 9.44 45.10
C GLN A 186 -5.18 10.78 45.65
N ILE A 187 -5.66 11.91 45.09
CA ILE A 187 -5.33 13.25 45.59
C ILE A 187 -5.80 13.38 47.04
N TYR A 188 -7.07 13.08 47.31
CA TYR A 188 -7.62 13.17 48.66
C TYR A 188 -6.99 12.17 49.63
N ALA A 189 -6.65 10.97 49.16
CA ALA A 189 -5.95 9.97 49.97
C ALA A 189 -4.52 10.40 50.31
N MET A 190 -3.80 11.05 49.39
CA MET A 190 -2.45 11.56 49.64
C MET A 190 -2.46 12.69 50.68
N THR A 191 -3.39 13.65 50.55
CA THR A 191 -3.58 14.69 51.57
C THR A 191 -3.95 14.08 52.92
N LEU A 192 -4.81 13.05 52.94
CA LEU A 192 -5.09 12.31 54.17
C LEU A 192 -3.81 11.73 54.78
N VAL A 193 -2.97 11.05 53.98
CA VAL A 193 -1.71 10.45 54.45
C VAL A 193 -0.76 11.50 55.02
N GLN A 194 -0.69 12.69 54.43
CA GLN A 194 0.12 13.81 54.95
C GLN A 194 -0.35 14.31 56.32
N MET A 195 -1.65 14.18 56.63
CA MET A 195 -2.20 14.51 57.94
C MET A 195 -1.97 13.43 59.00
N LEU A 196 -1.57 12.22 58.60
CA LEU A 196 -1.37 11.11 59.53
C LEU A 196 -0.02 11.19 60.26
N PRO A 197 0.05 10.78 61.53
CA PRO A 197 1.33 10.56 62.22
C PRO A 197 2.23 9.54 61.50
N ALA A 198 3.54 9.61 61.76
CA ALA A 198 4.49 8.63 61.23
C ALA A 198 4.13 7.18 61.67
N ASN A 199 4.35 6.22 60.78
CA ASN A 199 4.16 4.77 60.98
C ASN A 199 2.70 4.28 61.10
N VAL A 200 1.70 5.10 60.78
CA VAL A 200 0.31 4.62 60.66
C VAL A 200 0.19 3.58 59.54
N ASN A 201 -0.52 2.47 59.80
CA ASN A 201 -0.76 1.42 58.80
C ASN A 201 -2.23 1.32 58.37
N SER A 202 -3.16 1.79 59.21
CA SER A 202 -4.60 1.68 58.99
C SER A 202 -5.34 2.88 59.57
N VAL A 203 -6.46 3.23 58.94
CA VAL A 203 -7.40 4.24 59.41
C VAL A 203 -8.79 3.65 59.58
N SER A 204 -9.61 4.26 60.41
CA SER A 204 -10.99 3.83 60.66
C SER A 204 -11.86 5.03 60.97
N ARG A 205 -13.11 5.01 60.52
CA ARG A 205 -14.09 6.04 60.86
C ARG A 205 -14.62 5.89 62.29
N ASP A 206 -14.85 4.65 62.73
CA ASP A 206 -15.55 4.30 63.97
C ASP A 206 -14.65 3.62 65.02
N GLY A 207 -13.40 3.30 64.67
CA GLY A 207 -12.45 2.57 65.51
C GLY A 207 -12.67 1.05 65.51
N GLN A 208 -13.67 0.56 64.78
CA GLN A 208 -14.02 -0.87 64.68
C GLN A 208 -13.60 -1.43 63.31
N SER A 209 -13.97 -0.74 62.24
CA SER A 209 -13.70 -1.16 60.86
C SER A 209 -12.44 -0.49 60.34
N TRP A 210 -11.35 -1.25 60.26
CA TRP A 210 -10.02 -0.73 59.91
C TRP A 210 -9.68 -0.93 58.43
N ILE A 211 -9.31 0.15 57.77
CA ILE A 211 -8.92 0.21 56.36
C ILE A 211 -7.41 0.36 56.28
N PRO A 212 -6.68 -0.61 55.72
CA PRO A 212 -5.24 -0.47 55.47
C PRO A 212 -4.95 0.72 54.55
N LEU A 213 -3.89 1.49 54.83
CA LEU A 213 -3.57 2.69 54.03
C LEU A 213 -3.31 2.38 52.55
N HIS A 214 -2.72 1.23 52.24
CA HIS A 214 -2.43 0.85 50.86
C HIS A 214 -3.69 0.52 50.04
N SER A 215 -4.83 0.26 50.67
CA SER A 215 -6.10 -0.06 49.99
C SER A 215 -7.12 1.08 50.04
N ILE A 216 -6.75 2.25 50.58
CA ILE A 216 -7.68 3.32 50.92
C ILE A 216 -8.43 3.92 49.71
N VAL A 217 -7.74 4.11 48.58
CA VAL A 217 -8.28 4.74 47.36
C VAL A 217 -9.38 3.93 46.69
N GLY A 218 -9.40 2.60 46.90
CA GLY A 218 -10.36 1.68 46.29
C GLY A 218 -11.38 1.10 47.27
N HIS A 219 -11.44 1.61 48.50
CA HIS A 219 -12.31 1.07 49.53
C HIS A 219 -13.67 1.79 49.53
N ASP A 220 -14.79 1.06 49.55
CA ASP A 220 -16.16 1.62 49.48
C ASP A 220 -16.44 2.69 50.55
N ALA A 221 -15.81 2.54 51.71
CA ALA A 221 -15.95 3.49 52.83
C ALA A 221 -15.06 4.75 52.72
N PHE A 222 -14.24 4.91 51.67
CA PHE A 222 -13.30 6.04 51.53
C PHE A 222 -14.02 7.39 51.56
N GLU A 223 -15.10 7.52 50.79
CA GLU A 223 -15.88 8.76 50.72
C GLU A 223 -16.46 9.15 52.08
N HIS A 224 -16.97 8.16 52.82
CA HIS A 224 -17.48 8.36 54.17
C HIS A 224 -16.38 8.69 55.19
N LEU A 225 -15.14 8.27 54.92
CA LEU A 225 -13.99 8.51 55.78
C LEU A 225 -13.47 9.94 55.63
N ILE A 226 -13.42 10.48 54.41
CA ILE A 226 -12.98 11.87 54.14
C ILE A 226 -14.08 12.92 54.37
N ALA A 227 -15.31 12.49 54.59
CA ALA A 227 -16.45 13.37 54.85
C ALA A 227 -16.62 13.74 56.34
N VAL A 228 -15.94 13.03 57.25
CA VAL A 228 -16.03 13.29 58.70
C VAL A 228 -14.87 14.17 59.18
N PRO A 229 -15.08 15.01 60.22
CA PRO A 229 -14.02 15.88 60.71
C PRO A 229 -12.93 15.13 61.51
N HIS A 230 -13.22 13.92 62.00
CA HIS A 230 -12.26 13.15 62.78
C HIS A 230 -12.30 11.68 62.40
N ILE A 231 -11.13 11.04 62.41
CA ILE A 231 -10.97 9.60 62.18
C ILE A 231 -10.05 8.99 63.23
N PHE A 232 -10.00 7.66 63.29
CA PHE A 232 -9.06 6.90 64.10
C PHE A 232 -7.92 6.38 63.23
N CYS A 233 -6.69 6.42 63.71
CA CYS A 233 -5.52 5.83 63.08
C CYS A 233 -4.79 4.89 64.06
N ARG A 234 -4.09 3.88 63.54
CA ARG A 234 -3.23 3.00 64.34
C ARG A 234 -1.95 2.60 63.61
N ASP A 235 -0.89 2.36 64.37
CA ASP A 235 0.27 1.60 63.91
C ASP A 235 0.15 0.12 64.35
N VAL A 236 1.16 -0.72 64.07
CA VAL A 236 1.13 -2.18 64.39
C VAL A 236 1.18 -2.44 65.91
N TYR A 237 1.67 -1.49 66.70
CA TYR A 237 2.07 -1.68 68.10
C TYR A 237 1.37 -0.72 69.10
N SER A 238 0.47 0.14 68.63
CA SER A 238 -0.16 1.22 69.40
C SER A 238 -1.67 1.08 69.49
N SER A 239 -2.23 1.66 70.56
CA SER A 239 -3.68 1.83 70.69
C SER A 239 -4.22 2.83 69.65
N PRO A 240 -5.45 2.64 69.15
CA PRO A 240 -6.13 3.58 68.27
C PRO A 240 -6.06 5.02 68.78
N ARG A 241 -5.63 5.95 67.93
CA ARG A 241 -5.60 7.39 68.23
C ARG A 241 -6.60 8.10 67.34
N ARG A 242 -7.30 9.08 67.92
CA ARG A 242 -8.20 9.96 67.17
C ARG A 242 -7.41 11.14 66.61
N ILE A 243 -7.63 11.47 65.35
CA ILE A 243 -7.02 12.59 64.64
C ILE A 243 -8.10 13.48 64.02
N ASP A 244 -7.79 14.76 63.87
CA ASP A 244 -8.63 15.75 63.19
C ASP A 244 -8.20 15.85 61.72
N ILE A 245 -9.16 15.71 60.82
CA ILE A 245 -8.99 15.83 59.37
C ILE A 245 -9.97 16.86 58.78
N SER A 246 -10.55 17.73 59.62
CA SER A 246 -11.54 18.73 59.19
C SER A 246 -11.01 19.69 58.11
N ALA A 247 -9.70 19.92 58.06
CA ALA A 247 -9.05 20.74 57.04
C ALA A 247 -8.87 20.03 55.68
N LEU A 248 -9.02 18.70 55.61
CA LEU A 248 -8.63 17.87 54.46
C LEU A 248 -9.30 18.30 53.16
N GLN A 249 -10.62 18.54 53.19
CA GLN A 249 -11.36 18.93 52.00
C GLN A 249 -10.86 20.28 51.46
N ASN A 250 -10.66 21.25 52.35
CA ASN A 250 -10.24 22.62 52.01
C ASN A 250 -8.77 22.69 51.57
N GLU A 251 -7.91 21.79 52.05
CA GLU A 251 -6.51 21.71 51.64
C GLU A 251 -6.38 21.17 50.21
N VAL A 252 -7.28 20.29 49.78
CA VAL A 252 -7.33 19.79 48.40
C VAL A 252 -8.00 20.79 47.46
N ASP A 253 -9.13 21.38 47.87
CA ASP A 253 -9.85 22.40 47.10
C ASP A 253 -10.63 23.34 48.03
N SER A 254 -10.27 24.62 48.04
CA SER A 254 -10.87 25.62 48.92
C SER A 254 -12.32 26.01 48.56
N GLN A 255 -12.80 25.63 47.38
CA GLN A 255 -14.11 26.04 46.85
C GLN A 255 -15.09 24.88 46.73
N LYS A 256 -14.59 23.66 46.50
CA LYS A 256 -15.43 22.50 46.20
C LYS A 256 -15.12 21.30 47.08
N THR A 257 -16.17 20.64 47.53
CA THR A 257 -16.04 19.36 48.24
C THR A 257 -15.72 18.23 47.25
N TYR A 258 -15.19 17.12 47.77
CA TYR A 258 -14.97 15.90 47.01
C TYR A 258 -16.21 15.47 46.21
N ILE A 259 -17.41 15.56 46.79
CA ILE A 259 -18.68 15.15 46.13
C ILE A 259 -18.98 16.05 44.92
N GLN A 260 -18.77 17.36 45.05
CA GLN A 260 -18.99 18.29 43.95
C GLN A 260 -18.03 18.04 42.80
N ARG A 261 -16.75 17.81 43.11
CA ARG A 261 -15.72 17.51 42.10
C ARG A 261 -15.94 16.15 41.45
N ARG A 262 -16.39 15.15 42.21
CA ARG A 262 -16.79 13.84 41.68
C ARG A 262 -17.88 13.98 40.61
N ALA A 263 -18.94 14.76 40.89
CA ALA A 263 -20.00 15.00 39.91
C ALA A 263 -19.48 15.69 38.62
N GLU A 264 -18.47 16.56 38.73
CA GLU A 264 -17.84 17.21 37.58
C GLU A 264 -16.98 16.23 36.76
N ILE A 265 -16.25 15.33 37.42
CA ILE A 265 -15.43 14.30 36.75
C ILE A 265 -16.29 13.21 36.12
N GLU A 266 -17.43 12.85 36.71
CA GLU A 266 -18.38 11.90 36.09
C GLU A 266 -18.83 12.41 34.70
N ASN A 267 -18.96 13.73 34.52
CA ASN A 267 -19.25 14.35 33.22
C ASN A 267 -18.07 14.32 32.23
N LYS A 268 -16.84 14.04 32.67
CA LYS A 268 -15.63 13.88 31.84
C LYS A 268 -15.58 12.53 31.14
N SER A 269 -16.37 11.55 31.57
CA SER A 269 -16.44 10.24 30.93
C SER A 269 -16.88 10.34 29.46
N GLU A 270 -16.29 9.52 28.60
CA GLU A 270 -16.56 9.54 27.16
C GLU A 270 -18.03 9.33 26.84
N ALA A 271 -18.73 8.51 27.64
CA ALA A 271 -20.16 8.26 27.51
C ALA A 271 -21.01 9.52 27.76
N ASN A 272 -20.70 10.29 28.82
CA ASN A 272 -21.44 11.52 29.15
C ASN A 272 -21.09 12.67 28.19
N LYS A 273 -19.83 12.76 27.74
CA LYS A 273 -19.41 13.72 26.70
C LYS A 273 -20.11 13.43 25.38
N SER A 274 -20.14 12.17 24.95
CA SER A 274 -20.84 11.74 23.74
C SER A 274 -22.35 12.01 23.83
N GLY A 275 -22.99 11.71 24.96
CA GLY A 275 -24.41 12.00 25.20
C GLY A 275 -24.72 13.49 25.14
N SER A 276 -23.87 14.32 25.76
CA SER A 276 -24.00 15.78 25.75
C SER A 276 -23.84 16.38 24.35
N LEU A 277 -22.83 15.93 23.60
CA LEU A 277 -22.62 16.36 22.20
C LEU A 277 -23.76 15.93 21.29
N ARG A 278 -24.31 14.73 21.48
CA ARG A 278 -25.51 14.26 20.77
C ARG A 278 -26.69 15.17 21.06
N ARG A 279 -26.95 15.51 22.33
CA ARG A 279 -28.04 16.42 22.70
C ARG A 279 -27.88 17.81 22.09
N ILE A 280 -26.66 18.36 22.06
CA ILE A 280 -26.37 19.63 21.37
C ILE A 280 -26.70 19.53 19.87
N ARG A 281 -26.32 18.43 19.20
CA ARG A 281 -26.67 18.21 17.78
C ARG A 281 -28.18 18.15 17.57
N GLU A 282 -28.90 17.44 18.42
CA GLU A 282 -30.37 17.35 18.38
C GLU A 282 -31.04 18.73 18.59
N LEU A 283 -30.54 19.53 19.53
CA LEU A 283 -31.04 20.89 19.78
C LEU A 283 -30.75 21.84 18.62
N ARG A 284 -29.55 21.79 18.03
CA ARG A 284 -29.20 22.60 16.85
C ARG A 284 -30.03 22.20 15.63
N ALA A 285 -30.27 20.91 15.43
CA ALA A 285 -31.18 20.42 14.39
C ALA A 285 -32.62 20.91 14.61
N THR A 286 -33.09 20.89 15.86
CA THR A 286 -34.40 21.44 16.22
C THR A 286 -34.49 22.93 15.88
N ILE A 287 -33.48 23.73 16.26
CA ILE A 287 -33.42 25.16 15.91
C ILE A 287 -33.52 25.37 14.40
N ALA A 288 -32.80 24.57 13.61
CA ALA A 288 -32.82 24.67 12.15
C ALA A 288 -34.21 24.39 11.55
N THR A 289 -35.01 23.52 12.17
CA THR A 289 -36.35 23.16 11.66
C THR A 289 -37.49 24.00 12.25
N LEU A 290 -37.28 24.76 13.33
CA LEU A 290 -38.34 25.54 14.00
C LEU A 290 -39.05 26.52 13.06
N ARG A 291 -38.32 27.22 12.19
CA ARG A 291 -38.91 28.20 11.26
C ARG A 291 -39.85 27.55 10.24
N THR A 292 -39.60 26.28 9.94
CA THR A 292 -40.35 25.47 8.98
C THR A 292 -41.27 24.46 9.65
N ALA A 293 -41.40 24.48 10.98
CA ALA A 293 -42.36 23.66 11.69
C ALA A 293 -43.79 24.07 11.33
N GLN A 294 -44.72 23.12 11.39
CA GLN A 294 -46.12 23.44 11.19
C GLN A 294 -46.61 24.36 12.32
N PHE A 295 -47.54 25.27 12.01
CA PHE A 295 -47.97 26.26 12.99
C PHE A 295 -48.60 25.61 14.24
N ASN A 296 -49.39 24.55 14.06
CA ASN A 296 -49.97 23.76 15.14
C ASN A 296 -48.91 23.14 16.07
N GLU A 297 -47.79 22.66 15.56
CA GLU A 297 -46.68 22.12 16.36
C GLU A 297 -45.99 23.20 17.19
N LEU A 298 -45.80 24.40 16.62
CA LEU A 298 -45.26 25.56 17.34
C LEU A 298 -46.18 26.00 18.49
N VAL A 299 -47.50 25.99 18.25
CA VAL A 299 -48.50 26.32 19.27
C VAL A 299 -48.55 25.23 20.36
N ARG A 300 -48.60 23.95 19.99
CA ARG A 300 -48.64 22.80 20.93
C ARG A 300 -47.39 22.68 21.77
N SER A 301 -46.23 23.02 21.22
CA SER A 301 -44.98 22.96 21.98
C SER A 301 -44.84 24.12 22.96
N SER A 302 -45.63 25.19 22.83
CA SER A 302 -45.52 26.42 23.64
C SER A 302 -46.64 26.57 24.68
N THR A 303 -47.23 25.46 25.13
CA THR A 303 -48.46 25.41 25.95
C THR A 303 -48.40 26.26 27.23
N ASP A 304 -47.22 26.35 27.84
CA ASP A 304 -47.00 27.03 29.14
C ASP A 304 -47.21 28.55 29.09
N ARG A 305 -47.33 29.14 27.89
CA ARG A 305 -47.58 30.58 27.68
C ARG A 305 -48.79 30.88 26.78
N VAL A 306 -49.61 29.87 26.52
CA VAL A 306 -50.64 29.89 25.46
C VAL A 306 -52.06 29.67 25.98
N THR A 307 -52.28 29.66 27.29
CA THR A 307 -53.64 29.64 27.86
C THR A 307 -54.51 30.79 27.35
N ASP A 308 -53.89 31.93 27.04
CA ASP A 308 -54.59 33.19 26.71
C ASP A 308 -54.72 33.41 25.19
N LEU A 309 -54.19 32.53 24.33
CA LEU A 309 -54.26 32.71 22.86
C LEU A 309 -55.70 32.74 22.35
N PHE A 310 -56.61 32.04 23.02
CA PHE A 310 -57.98 31.82 22.57
C PHE A 310 -59.01 32.68 23.31
N ASP A 311 -58.59 33.50 24.28
CA ASP A 311 -59.49 34.31 25.12
C ASP A 311 -60.35 35.28 24.30
N GLY A 312 -59.80 35.78 23.19
CA GLY A 312 -60.51 36.67 22.26
C GLY A 312 -61.75 36.06 21.61
N PHE A 313 -61.89 34.72 21.61
CA PHE A 313 -63.07 34.00 21.12
C PHE A 313 -64.17 33.79 22.18
N GLY A 314 -63.94 34.16 23.45
CA GLY A 314 -64.91 34.02 24.54
C GLY A 314 -65.33 32.56 24.82
N GLU A 315 -66.54 32.36 25.36
CA GLU A 315 -67.09 31.03 25.75
C GLU A 315 -67.20 30.01 24.60
N LYS A 316 -66.97 30.42 23.34
CA LYS A 316 -67.07 29.55 22.16
C LYS A 316 -65.72 29.22 21.53
N GLY A 317 -64.59 29.59 22.14
CA GLY A 317 -63.25 29.42 21.57
C GLY A 317 -62.76 27.98 21.35
N GLU A 318 -63.47 26.97 21.86
CA GLU A 318 -63.04 25.56 21.77
C GLU A 318 -62.92 25.06 20.32
N LEU A 319 -63.82 25.49 19.41
CA LEU A 319 -63.74 25.10 18.00
C LEU A 319 -62.51 25.73 17.32
N ALA A 320 -62.22 27.01 17.58
CA ALA A 320 -61.04 27.67 17.02
C ALA A 320 -59.75 27.01 17.55
N ARG A 321 -59.74 26.66 18.84
CA ARG A 321 -58.66 25.91 19.48
C ARG A 321 -58.42 24.55 18.82
N PHE A 322 -59.48 23.78 18.59
CA PHE A 322 -59.39 22.51 17.88
C PHE A 322 -58.82 22.68 16.47
N LEU A 323 -59.41 23.57 15.66
CA LEU A 323 -59.01 23.76 14.26
C LEU A 323 -57.55 24.20 14.12
N ILE A 324 -57.03 25.03 15.03
CA ILE A 324 -55.63 25.46 15.02
C ILE A 324 -54.69 24.37 15.55
N LEU A 325 -55.01 23.75 16.70
CA LEU A 325 -54.12 22.76 17.30
C LEU A 325 -54.03 21.47 16.49
N GLU A 326 -55.07 21.08 15.75
CA GLU A 326 -55.01 19.96 14.81
C GLU A 326 -54.45 20.34 13.43
N GLY A 327 -54.11 21.61 13.19
CA GLY A 327 -53.51 22.06 11.93
C GLY A 327 -54.49 22.17 10.76
N HIS A 328 -55.80 22.23 11.03
CA HIS A 328 -56.83 22.48 10.03
C HIS A 328 -56.94 23.97 9.66
N LEU A 329 -56.52 24.87 10.55
CA LEU A 329 -56.34 26.30 10.31
C LEU A 329 -54.93 26.74 10.68
N ASP A 330 -54.25 27.38 9.75
CA ASP A 330 -52.89 27.90 9.93
C ASP A 330 -52.63 29.12 9.02
N ASP A 331 -51.37 29.50 8.88
CA ASP A 331 -50.89 30.62 8.07
C ASP A 331 -51.04 30.42 6.55
N THR A 332 -51.62 29.29 6.11
CA THR A 332 -51.97 29.02 4.70
C THR A 332 -53.43 29.36 4.37
N TYR A 333 -54.22 29.91 5.32
CA TYR A 333 -55.66 30.17 5.14
C TYR A 333 -56.01 30.97 3.88
N TYR A 334 -55.15 31.91 3.46
CA TYR A 334 -55.38 32.76 2.29
C TYR A 334 -55.51 31.97 0.98
N GLN A 335 -54.91 30.77 0.92
CA GLN A 335 -55.04 29.86 -0.23
C GLN A 335 -56.47 29.35 -0.40
N TYR A 336 -57.29 29.42 0.65
CA TYR A 336 -58.66 28.90 0.70
C TYR A 336 -59.73 30.00 0.75
N THR A 337 -59.34 31.27 0.86
CA THR A 337 -60.27 32.41 0.93
C THR A 337 -60.30 33.28 -0.32
N SER A 338 -59.35 33.12 -1.24
CA SER A 338 -59.27 33.88 -2.50
C SER A 338 -59.15 32.96 -3.71
N LEU A 339 -59.84 33.29 -4.80
CA LEU A 339 -59.60 32.70 -6.12
C LEU A 339 -58.24 33.17 -6.63
N PHE A 340 -57.41 32.25 -7.13
CA PHE A 340 -56.17 32.60 -7.81
C PHE A 340 -56.51 33.32 -9.11
N HIS A 341 -56.02 34.54 -9.28
CA HIS A 341 -56.13 35.28 -10.54
C HIS A 341 -54.76 35.31 -11.18
N SER A 342 -54.65 34.80 -12.41
CA SER A 342 -53.40 34.80 -13.17
C SER A 342 -52.94 36.25 -13.40
N GLY A 343 -51.80 36.59 -12.81
CA GLY A 343 -51.20 37.92 -12.84
C GLY A 343 -49.71 37.79 -13.17
N ARG A 344 -48.85 38.22 -12.23
CA ARG A 344 -47.39 38.00 -12.33
C ARG A 344 -46.96 36.55 -12.08
N LEU A 345 -47.73 35.81 -11.29
CA LEU A 345 -47.55 34.37 -11.09
C LEU A 345 -48.37 33.60 -12.11
N SER A 346 -47.77 32.60 -12.74
CA SER A 346 -48.48 31.62 -13.56
C SER A 346 -49.20 30.58 -12.69
N PRO A 347 -50.13 29.79 -13.26
CA PRO A 347 -50.70 28.65 -12.56
C PRO A 347 -49.65 27.65 -12.04
N ASN A 348 -48.58 27.40 -12.80
CA ASN A 348 -47.50 26.52 -12.38
C ASN A 348 -46.69 27.13 -11.22
N ASP A 349 -46.37 28.43 -11.29
CA ASP A 349 -45.66 29.15 -10.22
C ASP A 349 -46.45 29.08 -8.91
N ASN A 350 -47.77 29.31 -8.99
CA ASN A 350 -48.66 29.21 -7.84
C ASN A 350 -48.74 27.76 -7.32
N LYS A 351 -48.79 26.76 -8.21
CA LYS A 351 -48.78 25.34 -7.83
C LYS A 351 -47.49 24.97 -7.08
N PHE A 352 -46.33 25.47 -7.52
CA PHE A 352 -45.06 25.30 -6.82
C PHE A 352 -45.13 25.89 -5.39
N LEU A 353 -45.61 27.13 -5.27
CA LEU A 353 -45.76 27.81 -3.98
C LEU A 353 -46.73 27.07 -3.05
N ILE A 354 -47.85 26.55 -3.56
CA ILE A 354 -48.79 25.74 -2.79
C ILE A 354 -48.12 24.48 -2.25
N GLN A 355 -47.35 23.77 -3.08
CA GLN A 355 -46.65 22.55 -2.66
C GLN A 355 -45.66 22.81 -1.51
N ILE A 356 -44.82 23.84 -1.62
CA ILE A 356 -43.85 24.15 -0.56
C ILE A 356 -44.55 24.66 0.71
N ARG A 357 -45.72 25.31 0.59
CA ARG A 357 -46.55 25.68 1.76
C ARG A 357 -47.21 24.47 2.41
N ALA A 358 -47.50 23.42 1.64
CA ALA A 358 -47.93 22.13 2.15
C ALA A 358 -46.77 21.26 2.68
N PHE A 359 -45.57 21.83 2.80
CA PHE A 359 -44.33 21.16 3.22
C PHE A 359 -43.89 20.01 2.30
N PHE A 360 -44.40 19.98 1.07
CA PHE A 360 -44.02 19.03 0.04
C PHE A 360 -42.83 19.56 -0.75
N THR A 361 -41.80 18.74 -0.97
CA THR A 361 -40.66 19.09 -1.82
C THR A 361 -41.02 18.82 -3.28
N PRO A 362 -41.09 19.85 -4.14
CA PRO A 362 -41.39 19.65 -5.55
C PRO A 362 -40.26 18.91 -6.27
N ASP A 363 -40.59 18.24 -7.38
CA ASP A 363 -39.59 17.62 -8.25
C ASP A 363 -38.56 18.65 -8.74
N PRO A 364 -37.26 18.30 -8.86
CA PRO A 364 -36.24 19.23 -9.36
C PRO A 364 -36.53 19.86 -10.73
N ASN A 365 -37.28 19.15 -11.58
CA ASN A 365 -37.70 19.59 -12.91
C ASN A 365 -39.12 20.19 -12.94
N PHE A 366 -39.72 20.48 -11.77
CA PHE A 366 -41.02 21.14 -11.71
C PHE A 366 -41.01 22.43 -12.54
N GLN A 367 -42.03 22.60 -13.39
CA GLN A 367 -42.12 23.74 -14.29
C GLN A 367 -42.37 25.03 -13.50
N ILE A 368 -41.45 25.97 -13.61
CA ILE A 368 -41.60 27.33 -13.11
C ILE A 368 -41.53 28.27 -14.32
N ASP A 369 -42.53 29.12 -14.47
CA ASP A 369 -42.63 30.04 -15.60
C ASP A 369 -41.95 31.38 -15.26
N ASN A 370 -42.12 31.87 -14.03
CA ASN A 370 -41.54 33.13 -13.55
C ASN A 370 -40.69 32.93 -12.27
N PRO A 371 -39.44 32.45 -12.39
CA PRO A 371 -38.58 32.18 -11.23
C PRO A 371 -38.38 33.38 -10.30
N ASN A 372 -38.27 34.59 -10.87
CA ASN A 372 -38.10 35.83 -10.10
C ASN A 372 -39.28 36.13 -9.17
N GLU A 373 -40.51 35.89 -9.65
CA GLU A 373 -41.72 36.10 -8.86
C GLU A 373 -41.90 34.98 -7.82
N VAL A 374 -41.52 33.74 -8.15
CA VAL A 374 -41.47 32.64 -7.18
C VAL A 374 -40.47 32.92 -6.06
N ILE A 375 -39.24 33.35 -6.39
CA ILE A 375 -38.21 33.72 -5.39
C ILE A 375 -38.71 34.85 -4.49
N ALA A 376 -39.39 35.85 -5.05
CA ALA A 376 -39.96 36.96 -4.28
C ALA A 376 -41.11 36.52 -3.35
N ALA A 377 -41.87 35.49 -3.74
CA ALA A 377 -42.97 34.94 -2.96
C ALA A 377 -42.53 33.88 -1.93
N MET A 378 -41.33 33.30 -2.07
CA MET A 378 -40.73 32.38 -1.11
C MET A 378 -40.33 33.11 0.18
N ARG A 379 -40.50 32.43 1.31
CA ARG A 379 -40.02 32.87 2.62
C ARG A 379 -38.51 32.75 2.67
N GLU A 380 -37.87 33.64 3.42
CA GLU A 380 -36.42 33.65 3.61
C GLU A 380 -35.85 32.31 4.14
N ALA A 381 -36.66 31.56 4.89
CA ALA A 381 -36.30 30.25 5.44
C ALA A 381 -36.37 29.10 4.41
N ASP A 382 -37.12 29.26 3.30
CA ASP A 382 -37.28 28.20 2.31
C ASP A 382 -35.99 27.92 1.53
N PHE A 383 -35.13 28.92 1.38
CA PHE A 383 -33.85 28.82 0.67
C PHE A 383 -32.82 27.95 1.39
N GLY A 384 -33.03 27.65 2.67
CA GLY A 384 -32.22 26.72 3.45
C GLY A 384 -32.86 25.33 3.59
N GLN A 385 -33.77 24.96 2.68
CA GLN A 385 -34.52 23.69 2.70
C GLN A 385 -34.53 23.07 1.30
N SER A 386 -35.00 21.82 1.20
CA SER A 386 -35.12 21.11 -0.08
C SER A 386 -36.01 21.81 -1.11
N TYR A 387 -36.88 22.74 -0.69
CA TYR A 387 -37.75 23.52 -1.59
C TYR A 387 -37.00 24.36 -2.62
N VAL A 388 -35.76 24.76 -2.34
CA VAL A 388 -34.95 25.54 -3.28
C VAL A 388 -34.39 24.71 -4.44
N LEU A 389 -34.41 23.37 -4.31
CA LEU A 389 -33.78 22.42 -5.23
C LEU A 389 -34.56 22.23 -6.53
N ASN A 390 -34.84 23.32 -7.26
CA ASN A 390 -35.41 23.31 -8.60
C ASN A 390 -34.43 23.90 -9.61
N VAL A 391 -34.31 23.27 -10.78
CA VAL A 391 -33.32 23.66 -11.80
C VAL A 391 -33.47 25.12 -12.24
N LYS A 392 -34.71 25.58 -12.51
CA LYS A 392 -34.97 26.96 -12.96
C LYS A 392 -34.75 27.98 -11.84
N LEU A 393 -35.05 27.64 -10.59
CA LEU A 393 -34.76 28.51 -9.44
C LEU A 393 -33.25 28.68 -9.26
N VAL A 394 -32.50 27.58 -9.23
CA VAL A 394 -31.05 27.63 -9.03
C VAL A 394 -30.36 28.33 -10.20
N ASP A 395 -30.78 28.12 -11.44
CA ASP A 395 -30.30 28.90 -12.59
C ASP A 395 -30.53 30.40 -12.40
N CYS A 396 -31.69 30.80 -11.88
CA CYS A 396 -32.00 32.19 -11.60
C CYS A 396 -31.09 32.77 -10.50
N LEU A 397 -30.97 32.06 -9.37
CA LEU A 397 -30.11 32.45 -8.24
C LEU A 397 -28.64 32.62 -8.65
N LEU A 398 -28.10 31.69 -9.44
CA LEU A 398 -26.70 31.73 -9.90
C LEU A 398 -26.44 32.79 -10.97
N ASN A 399 -27.46 33.15 -11.77
CA ASN A 399 -27.32 34.21 -12.78
C ASN A 399 -27.48 35.62 -12.21
N GLU A 400 -28.30 35.79 -11.17
CA GLU A 400 -28.51 37.05 -10.46
C GLU A 400 -27.88 37.02 -9.04
N ALA A 401 -26.72 36.38 -8.89
CA ALA A 401 -26.09 36.10 -7.58
C ALA A 401 -25.82 37.34 -6.71
N THR A 402 -25.65 38.52 -7.31
CA THR A 402 -25.51 39.79 -6.55
C THR A 402 -26.83 40.26 -5.96
N ARG A 403 -27.94 40.03 -6.64
CA ARG A 403 -29.29 40.36 -6.16
C ARG A 403 -29.76 39.36 -5.11
N TYR A 404 -29.41 38.09 -5.29
CA TYR A 404 -29.87 36.98 -4.45
C TYR A 404 -28.75 36.35 -3.62
N SER A 405 -27.83 37.16 -3.09
CA SER A 405 -26.63 36.67 -2.40
C SER A 405 -26.95 35.83 -1.17
N ASP A 406 -27.89 36.27 -0.33
CA ASP A 406 -28.28 35.55 0.89
C ASP A 406 -29.03 34.26 0.57
N GLN A 407 -29.90 34.26 -0.44
CA GLN A 407 -30.61 33.07 -0.90
C GLN A 407 -29.63 32.05 -1.47
N THR A 408 -28.66 32.51 -2.26
CA THR A 408 -27.61 31.67 -2.86
C THR A 408 -26.72 31.06 -1.78
N ARG A 409 -26.32 31.85 -0.77
CA ARG A 409 -25.56 31.33 0.38
C ARG A 409 -26.32 30.22 1.11
N LYS A 410 -27.61 30.41 1.38
CA LYS A 410 -28.45 29.40 2.06
C LYS A 410 -28.63 28.12 1.25
N LEU A 411 -28.76 28.24 -0.08
CA LEU A 411 -28.78 27.09 -0.99
C LEU A 411 -27.51 26.24 -0.84
N PHE A 412 -26.33 26.87 -0.85
CA PHE A 412 -25.06 26.16 -0.72
C PHE A 412 -24.84 25.58 0.69
N GLU A 413 -25.22 26.31 1.74
CA GLU A 413 -25.22 25.80 3.13
C GLU A 413 -26.12 24.55 3.24
N PHE A 414 -27.29 24.56 2.60
CA PHE A 414 -28.19 23.42 2.57
C PHE A 414 -27.57 22.24 1.82
N ILE A 415 -27.07 22.43 0.59
CA ILE A 415 -26.41 21.37 -0.20
C ILE A 415 -25.24 20.77 0.57
N ALA A 416 -24.39 21.58 1.20
CA ALA A 416 -23.25 21.09 1.97
C ALA A 416 -23.68 20.25 3.18
N SER A 417 -24.80 20.63 3.84
CA SER A 417 -25.32 19.91 5.00
C SER A 417 -26.12 18.63 4.68
N GLN A 418 -26.68 18.54 3.48
CA GLN A 418 -27.60 17.47 3.04
C GLN A 418 -27.20 16.88 1.68
N PHE A 419 -25.90 16.78 1.41
CA PHE A 419 -25.36 16.44 0.09
C PHE A 419 -25.96 15.16 -0.50
N ASP A 420 -26.00 14.08 0.28
CA ASP A 420 -26.59 12.79 -0.15
C ASP A 420 -28.09 12.89 -0.45
N GLY A 421 -28.80 13.80 0.22
CA GLY A 421 -30.21 14.08 -0.03
C GLY A 421 -30.45 14.96 -1.27
N CYS A 422 -29.40 15.57 -1.83
CA CYS A 422 -29.48 16.45 -3.00
C CYS A 422 -29.17 15.72 -4.32
N VAL A 423 -28.95 14.41 -4.30
CA VAL A 423 -28.48 13.64 -5.49
C VAL A 423 -29.43 13.78 -6.67
N ASP A 424 -30.74 13.62 -6.47
CA ASP A 424 -31.73 13.72 -7.55
C ASP A 424 -31.74 15.12 -8.18
N PHE A 425 -31.55 16.16 -7.36
CA PHE A 425 -31.40 17.53 -7.84
C PHE A 425 -30.10 17.72 -8.63
N LEU A 426 -28.96 17.27 -8.12
CA LEU A 426 -27.67 17.45 -8.78
C LEU A 426 -27.65 16.75 -10.14
N GLU A 427 -28.20 15.53 -10.24
CA GLU A 427 -28.34 14.82 -11.52
C GLU A 427 -29.24 15.58 -12.50
N ALA A 428 -30.41 16.06 -12.05
CA ALA A 428 -31.30 16.87 -12.88
C ALA A 428 -30.63 18.18 -13.35
N TYR A 429 -29.87 18.81 -12.45
CA TYR A 429 -29.16 20.06 -12.72
C TYR A 429 -27.99 19.86 -13.68
N TYR A 430 -27.22 18.78 -13.55
CA TYR A 430 -26.18 18.43 -14.52
C TYR A 430 -26.74 18.15 -15.92
N ALA A 431 -27.92 17.54 -16.00
CA ALA A 431 -28.55 17.21 -17.27
C ALA A 431 -29.19 18.42 -17.98
N THR A 432 -29.78 19.36 -17.23
CA THR A 432 -30.66 20.40 -17.82
C THR A 432 -30.38 21.84 -17.35
N GLY A 433 -29.56 22.03 -16.33
CA GLY A 433 -29.21 23.35 -15.80
C GLY A 433 -28.36 24.16 -16.77
N ARG A 434 -28.57 25.47 -16.79
CA ARG A 434 -27.84 26.39 -17.69
C ARG A 434 -26.55 26.92 -17.08
N ALA A 435 -26.39 26.83 -15.76
CA ALA A 435 -25.26 27.39 -15.04
C ALA A 435 -24.42 26.34 -14.28
N VAL A 436 -24.30 25.11 -14.81
CA VAL A 436 -23.47 24.02 -14.24
C VAL A 436 -22.04 24.47 -13.90
N PRO A 437 -21.28 25.18 -14.78
CA PRO A 437 -19.96 25.68 -14.43
C PRO A 437 -19.94 26.60 -13.21
N LYS A 438 -20.96 27.47 -13.06
CA LYS A 438 -21.07 28.40 -11.92
C LYS A 438 -21.41 27.67 -10.63
N LEU A 439 -22.32 26.68 -10.70
CA LEU A 439 -22.68 25.84 -9.56
C LEU A 439 -21.44 25.12 -9.03
N LEU A 440 -20.71 24.44 -9.93
CA LEU A 440 -19.51 23.68 -9.56
C LEU A 440 -18.41 24.60 -9.02
N SER A 441 -18.17 25.75 -9.65
CA SER A 441 -17.18 26.72 -9.16
C SER A 441 -17.50 27.21 -7.75
N ARG A 442 -18.78 27.53 -7.47
CA ARG A 442 -19.21 27.95 -6.13
C ARG A 442 -19.07 26.82 -5.10
N LEU A 443 -19.45 25.59 -5.46
CA LEU A 443 -19.26 24.43 -4.57
C LEU A 443 -17.79 24.20 -4.24
N THR A 444 -16.90 24.32 -5.22
CA THR A 444 -15.46 24.14 -5.00
C THR A 444 -14.84 25.29 -4.21
N ASP A 445 -15.28 26.52 -4.45
CA ASP A 445 -14.70 27.71 -3.82
C ASP A 445 -15.19 27.92 -2.38
N GLU A 446 -16.48 27.64 -2.10
CA GLU A 446 -17.11 27.92 -0.81
C GLU A 446 -17.14 26.70 0.13
N TRP A 447 -17.02 25.48 -0.40
CA TRP A 447 -17.07 24.25 0.38
C TRP A 447 -15.83 23.37 0.14
N PRO A 448 -14.75 23.55 0.92
CA PRO A 448 -13.51 22.80 0.76
C PRO A 448 -13.65 21.27 0.82
N GLN A 449 -14.67 20.77 1.54
CA GLN A 449 -14.95 19.32 1.65
C GLN A 449 -15.77 18.76 0.48
N PHE A 450 -16.14 19.58 -0.51
CA PHE A 450 -16.93 19.14 -1.64
C PHE A 450 -16.25 18.01 -2.43
N ILE A 451 -14.95 18.13 -2.73
CA ILE A 451 -14.22 17.11 -3.50
C ILE A 451 -14.17 15.76 -2.77
N PRO A 452 -13.69 15.67 -1.51
CA PRO A 452 -13.74 14.41 -0.76
C PRO A 452 -15.15 13.84 -0.67
N THR A 453 -16.16 14.69 -0.47
CA THR A 453 -17.57 14.26 -0.35
C THR A 453 -18.11 13.73 -1.69
N ALA A 454 -17.78 14.40 -2.80
CA ALA A 454 -18.16 13.98 -4.15
C ALA A 454 -17.49 12.64 -4.52
N ILE A 455 -16.22 12.43 -4.14
CA ILE A 455 -15.50 11.16 -4.35
C ILE A 455 -16.11 10.02 -3.52
N ALA A 456 -16.48 10.30 -2.26
CA ALA A 456 -17.11 9.33 -1.36
C ALA A 456 -18.57 8.99 -1.73
N SER A 457 -19.23 9.83 -2.52
CA SER A 457 -20.63 9.64 -2.93
C SER A 457 -20.83 8.40 -3.79
N LYS A 458 -22.03 7.79 -3.68
CA LYS A 458 -22.49 6.71 -4.57
C LYS A 458 -22.55 7.13 -6.05
N ARG A 459 -22.62 8.45 -6.32
CA ARG A 459 -22.64 9.04 -7.66
C ARG A 459 -21.32 9.72 -8.02
N ASN A 460 -20.21 9.31 -7.42
CA ASN A 460 -18.88 9.91 -7.63
C ASN A 460 -18.51 10.09 -9.11
N LEU A 461 -18.70 9.08 -9.97
CA LEU A 461 -18.40 9.17 -11.39
C LEU A 461 -19.17 10.30 -12.08
N SER A 462 -20.44 10.52 -11.72
CA SER A 462 -21.24 11.62 -12.27
C SER A 462 -20.67 12.97 -11.84
N HIS A 463 -20.51 13.18 -10.53
CA HIS A 463 -19.98 14.44 -9.99
C HIS A 463 -18.60 14.79 -10.57
N ILE A 464 -17.68 13.83 -10.57
CA ILE A 464 -16.31 14.05 -11.07
C ILE A 464 -16.29 14.23 -12.58
N THR A 465 -17.09 13.49 -13.35
CA THR A 465 -17.20 13.73 -14.80
C THR A 465 -17.69 15.15 -15.09
N GLN A 466 -18.70 15.62 -14.35
CA GLN A 466 -19.23 16.98 -14.54
C GLN A 466 -18.21 18.05 -14.10
N LEU A 467 -17.45 17.79 -13.05
CA LEU A 467 -16.35 18.65 -12.61
C LEU A 467 -15.27 18.77 -13.68
N VAL A 468 -14.75 17.64 -14.16
CA VAL A 468 -13.72 17.60 -15.22
C VAL A 468 -14.23 18.23 -16.51
N THR A 469 -15.52 18.05 -16.85
CA THR A 469 -16.10 18.55 -18.12
C THR A 469 -16.44 20.04 -18.08
N ASN A 470 -16.95 20.57 -16.97
CA ASN A 470 -17.60 21.89 -16.94
C ASN A 470 -16.87 22.95 -16.11
N LEU A 471 -16.00 22.58 -15.17
CA LEU A 471 -15.31 23.56 -14.31
C LEU A 471 -14.30 24.40 -15.13
N PRO A 472 -14.08 25.69 -14.85
CA PRO A 472 -13.05 26.45 -15.55
C PRO A 472 -11.66 25.80 -15.45
N GLU A 473 -10.86 25.81 -16.53
CA GLU A 473 -9.54 25.15 -16.54
C GLU A 473 -8.60 25.64 -15.43
N SER A 474 -8.63 26.93 -15.10
CA SER A 474 -7.83 27.50 -14.01
C SER A 474 -8.25 27.00 -12.63
N ALA A 475 -9.55 26.73 -12.43
CA ALA A 475 -10.07 26.17 -11.20
C ALA A 475 -9.74 24.67 -11.09
N LEU A 476 -9.82 23.93 -12.20
CA LEU A 476 -9.35 22.53 -12.26
C LEU A 476 -7.87 22.41 -11.89
N GLU A 477 -7.02 23.26 -12.47
CA GLU A 477 -5.58 23.28 -12.19
C GLU A 477 -5.29 23.65 -10.72
N THR A 478 -6.08 24.56 -10.13
CA THR A 478 -5.95 24.92 -8.71
C THR A 478 -6.34 23.74 -7.81
N LEU A 479 -7.50 23.11 -8.06
CA LEU A 479 -7.97 21.96 -7.28
C LEU A 479 -7.01 20.78 -7.33
N ALA A 480 -6.46 20.50 -8.51
CA ALA A 480 -5.51 19.42 -8.69
C ALA A 480 -4.15 19.68 -8.04
N ARG A 481 -3.76 20.95 -7.88
CA ARG A 481 -2.53 21.33 -7.19
C ARG A 481 -2.69 21.30 -5.67
N ASP A 482 -3.88 21.64 -5.18
CA ASP A 482 -4.13 21.81 -3.74
C ASP A 482 -4.39 20.46 -3.03
N GLY A 483 -4.58 19.35 -3.77
CA GLY A 483 -4.62 17.99 -3.21
C GLY A 483 -4.62 16.87 -4.26
N ASP A 484 -4.14 15.68 -3.86
CA ASP A 484 -3.96 14.52 -4.76
C ASP A 484 -5.24 13.69 -5.00
N GLU A 485 -6.29 13.89 -4.19
CA GLU A 485 -7.52 13.08 -4.23
C GLU A 485 -8.22 13.11 -5.60
N LEU A 486 -8.32 14.29 -6.22
CA LEU A 486 -8.94 14.45 -7.54
C LEU A 486 -8.06 13.84 -8.66
N PRO A 487 -6.76 14.18 -8.78
CA PRO A 487 -5.84 13.51 -9.71
C PRO A 487 -5.88 11.98 -9.60
N ASP A 488 -5.82 11.43 -8.38
CA ASP A 488 -5.81 9.99 -8.15
C ASP A 488 -7.11 9.32 -8.57
N PHE A 489 -8.25 9.93 -8.24
CA PHE A 489 -9.55 9.41 -8.64
C PHE A 489 -9.71 9.43 -10.17
N VAL A 490 -9.32 10.54 -10.81
CA VAL A 490 -9.40 10.67 -12.27
C VAL A 490 -8.47 9.66 -12.95
N ALA A 491 -7.25 9.46 -12.45
CA ALA A 491 -6.32 8.45 -12.95
C ALA A 491 -6.90 7.04 -12.84
N ALA A 492 -7.51 6.71 -11.71
CA ALA A 492 -8.10 5.40 -11.45
C ALA A 492 -9.37 5.11 -12.27
N LYS A 493 -10.15 6.15 -12.58
CA LYS A 493 -11.49 6.06 -13.20
C LYS A 493 -11.58 6.68 -14.59
N LEU A 494 -10.43 6.91 -15.22
CA LEU A 494 -10.37 7.56 -16.53
C LEU A 494 -11.22 6.84 -17.60
N PRO A 495 -11.19 5.51 -17.75
CA PRO A 495 -12.01 4.83 -18.75
C PRO A 495 -13.52 5.07 -18.57
N GLU A 496 -14.01 5.05 -17.33
CA GLU A 496 -15.41 5.31 -17.01
C GLU A 496 -15.78 6.79 -17.22
N ILE A 497 -14.90 7.73 -16.84
CA ILE A 497 -15.10 9.16 -17.07
C ILE A 497 -15.21 9.45 -18.57
N LEU A 498 -14.30 8.90 -19.39
CA LEU A 498 -14.34 9.08 -20.84
C LEU A 498 -15.52 8.38 -21.50
N ALA A 499 -16.06 7.31 -20.91
CA ALA A 499 -17.29 6.69 -21.39
C ALA A 499 -18.52 7.59 -21.17
N LEU A 500 -18.55 8.38 -20.10
CA LEU A 500 -19.60 9.35 -19.80
C LEU A 500 -19.40 10.68 -20.55
N ALA A 501 -18.16 11.06 -20.84
CA ALA A 501 -17.79 12.27 -21.58
C ALA A 501 -16.84 11.95 -22.75
N PRO A 502 -17.35 11.35 -23.84
CA PRO A 502 -16.53 10.91 -24.97
C PRO A 502 -15.89 12.08 -25.74
N ASP A 503 -16.52 13.26 -25.69
CA ASP A 503 -16.05 14.49 -26.35
C ASP A 503 -15.15 15.35 -25.43
N LEU A 504 -14.64 14.77 -24.33
CA LEU A 504 -13.80 15.51 -23.40
C LEU A 504 -12.51 15.99 -24.07
N VAL A 505 -12.26 17.30 -23.96
CA VAL A 505 -11.10 17.97 -24.51
C VAL A 505 -9.82 17.54 -23.75
N PRO A 506 -8.79 16.96 -24.41
CA PRO A 506 -7.60 16.42 -23.75
C PRO A 506 -6.83 17.43 -22.89
N GLU A 507 -6.83 18.71 -23.27
CA GLU A 507 -6.17 19.81 -22.55
C GLU A 507 -6.66 19.91 -21.09
N ARG A 508 -7.93 19.60 -20.84
CA ARG A 508 -8.53 19.65 -19.50
C ARG A 508 -7.96 18.57 -18.59
N LEU A 509 -7.71 17.37 -19.12
CA LEU A 509 -7.05 16.28 -18.38
C LEU A 509 -5.61 16.65 -18.01
N ALA A 510 -4.89 17.32 -18.93
CA ALA A 510 -3.53 17.79 -18.63
C ALA A 510 -3.46 18.84 -17.52
N ARG A 511 -4.53 19.62 -17.29
CA ARG A 511 -4.62 20.56 -16.14
C ARG A 511 -4.72 19.87 -14.79
N ILE A 512 -5.22 18.64 -14.75
CA ILE A 512 -5.34 17.85 -13.52
C ILE A 512 -3.98 17.24 -13.13
N GLY A 513 -3.05 17.07 -14.08
CA GLY A 513 -1.67 16.74 -13.76
C GLY A 513 -1.38 15.29 -13.37
N PHE A 514 -2.30 14.35 -13.61
CA PHE A 514 -2.11 12.92 -13.35
C PHE A 514 -1.40 12.18 -14.50
N GLU A 515 -0.92 10.96 -14.24
CA GLU A 515 -0.42 10.03 -15.25
C GLU A 515 -1.48 8.97 -15.58
N VAL A 516 -1.67 8.67 -16.87
CA VAL A 516 -2.58 7.61 -17.29
C VAL A 516 -2.02 6.25 -16.88
N ARG A 517 -2.77 5.51 -16.06
CA ARG A 517 -2.39 4.18 -15.54
C ARG A 517 -2.42 3.09 -16.60
N ASP A 518 -3.49 3.06 -17.39
CA ASP A 518 -3.75 2.03 -18.41
C ASP A 518 -4.18 2.68 -19.73
N LEU A 519 -3.21 2.90 -20.62
CA LEU A 519 -3.45 3.39 -21.98
C LEU A 519 -4.31 2.42 -22.82
N PRO A 520 -4.07 1.09 -22.82
CA PRO A 520 -4.96 0.13 -23.47
C PRO A 520 -6.44 0.29 -23.11
N ALA A 521 -6.78 0.53 -21.84
CA ALA A 521 -8.17 0.69 -21.40
C ALA A 521 -8.88 1.90 -22.03
N ILE A 522 -8.14 2.93 -22.43
CA ILE A 522 -8.66 4.13 -23.11
C ILE A 522 -8.34 4.16 -24.60
N GLY A 523 -7.85 3.07 -25.19
CA GLY A 523 -7.36 3.01 -26.58
C GLY A 523 -8.36 3.48 -27.65
N LYS A 524 -9.68 3.36 -27.39
CA LYS A 524 -10.73 3.87 -28.28
C LYS A 524 -10.75 5.41 -28.39
N PHE A 525 -10.19 6.12 -27.41
CA PHE A 525 -10.09 7.58 -27.36
C PHE A 525 -8.72 8.04 -27.89
N THR A 526 -8.43 7.73 -29.16
CA THR A 526 -7.11 7.90 -29.77
C THR A 526 -6.55 9.32 -29.68
N GLY A 527 -7.41 10.35 -29.75
CA GLY A 527 -7.02 11.75 -29.58
C GLY A 527 -6.46 12.05 -28.19
N ILE A 528 -7.10 11.52 -27.14
CA ILE A 528 -6.66 11.67 -25.74
C ILE A 528 -5.37 10.89 -25.52
N VAL A 529 -5.32 9.63 -25.97
CA VAL A 529 -4.12 8.78 -25.86
C VAL A 529 -2.91 9.49 -26.48
N ARG A 530 -3.03 9.94 -27.74
CA ARG A 530 -1.93 10.63 -28.43
C ARG A 530 -1.51 11.92 -27.73
N PHE A 531 -2.47 12.68 -27.20
CA PHE A 531 -2.19 13.91 -26.48
C PHE A 531 -1.44 13.66 -25.16
N MET A 532 -1.91 12.71 -24.35
CA MET A 532 -1.29 12.37 -23.06
C MET A 532 0.11 11.77 -23.25
N VAL A 533 0.29 10.92 -24.26
CA VAL A 533 1.60 10.35 -24.63
C VAL A 533 2.56 11.45 -25.07
N LYS A 534 2.13 12.38 -25.93
CA LYS A 534 2.96 13.52 -26.36
C LYS A 534 3.38 14.43 -25.21
N ARG A 535 2.57 14.50 -24.14
CA ARG A 535 2.89 15.24 -22.91
C ARG A 535 3.71 14.42 -21.90
N GLY A 536 3.99 13.14 -22.17
CA GLY A 536 4.68 12.25 -21.25
C GLY A 536 3.89 11.97 -19.96
N ARG A 537 2.55 11.96 -20.03
CA ARG A 537 1.63 11.80 -18.89
C ARG A 537 1.01 10.40 -18.86
N PHE A 538 1.85 9.39 -18.72
CA PHE A 538 1.46 7.99 -18.60
C PHE A 538 2.45 7.26 -17.69
N GLU A 539 1.95 6.25 -16.97
CA GLU A 539 2.79 5.42 -16.12
C GLU A 539 3.69 4.52 -16.98
N LEU A 540 4.95 4.36 -16.57
CA LEU A 540 5.89 3.45 -17.22
C LEU A 540 5.55 2.01 -16.82
N SER A 541 4.79 1.34 -17.69
CA SER A 541 4.46 -0.07 -17.55
C SER A 541 4.63 -0.77 -18.90
N ILE A 542 4.84 -2.09 -18.88
CA ILE A 542 4.94 -2.91 -20.10
C ILE A 542 3.72 -2.67 -21.00
N ALA A 543 2.51 -2.70 -20.42
CA ALA A 543 1.27 -2.52 -21.18
C ALA A 543 1.19 -1.15 -21.88
N ASN A 544 1.58 -0.08 -21.19
CA ASN A 544 1.56 1.27 -21.74
C ASN A 544 2.62 1.46 -22.82
N VAL A 545 3.85 1.00 -22.56
CA VAL A 545 4.98 1.09 -23.50
C VAL A 545 4.66 0.32 -24.80
N GLU A 546 4.09 -0.89 -24.70
CA GLU A 546 3.67 -1.68 -25.85
C GLU A 546 2.48 -1.08 -26.60
N HIS A 547 1.54 -0.46 -25.87
CA HIS A 547 0.41 0.24 -26.49
C HIS A 547 0.89 1.45 -27.29
N ILE A 548 1.82 2.25 -26.75
CA ILE A 548 2.41 3.39 -27.46
C ILE A 548 3.15 2.91 -28.71
N TYR A 549 3.99 1.88 -28.57
CA TYR A 549 4.76 1.31 -29.68
C TYR A 549 3.84 0.87 -30.84
N ARG A 550 2.71 0.22 -30.56
CA ARG A 550 1.77 -0.23 -31.59
C ARG A 550 0.83 0.85 -32.11
N GLU A 551 0.08 1.47 -31.21
CA GLU A 551 -1.10 2.28 -31.57
C GLU A 551 -0.74 3.76 -31.82
N VAL A 552 0.32 4.27 -31.20
CA VAL A 552 0.76 5.65 -31.38
C VAL A 552 1.85 5.75 -32.45
N MET A 553 2.81 4.81 -32.43
CA MET A 553 3.96 4.82 -33.34
C MET A 553 3.75 3.96 -34.61
N GLY A 554 2.77 3.05 -34.60
CA GLY A 554 2.45 2.21 -35.77
C GLY A 554 3.38 1.01 -35.96
N GLU A 555 4.18 0.66 -34.96
CA GLU A 555 5.12 -0.46 -35.04
C GLU A 555 4.43 -1.80 -34.71
N THR A 556 4.90 -2.91 -35.30
CA THR A 556 4.17 -4.20 -35.22
C THR A 556 4.97 -5.34 -34.59
N ASN A 557 6.30 -5.26 -34.55
CA ASN A 557 7.14 -6.36 -34.10
C ASN A 557 7.35 -6.33 -32.57
N LEU A 558 6.34 -6.75 -31.81
CA LEU A 558 6.41 -6.81 -30.35
C LEU A 558 7.45 -7.83 -29.83
N VAL A 559 7.66 -8.94 -30.54
CA VAL A 559 8.63 -9.97 -30.10
C VAL A 559 10.03 -9.39 -30.07
N ALA A 560 10.48 -8.79 -31.19
CA ALA A 560 11.78 -8.12 -31.22
C ALA A 560 11.83 -6.95 -30.23
N PHE A 561 10.74 -6.20 -30.07
CA PHE A 561 10.67 -5.10 -29.12
C PHE A 561 10.84 -5.55 -27.65
N ARG A 562 10.35 -6.73 -27.26
CA ARG A 562 10.56 -7.27 -25.91
C ARG A 562 12.00 -7.72 -25.69
N GLU A 563 12.56 -8.43 -26.66
CA GLU A 563 13.92 -8.99 -26.57
C GLU A 563 15.03 -7.92 -26.47
N ARG A 564 14.78 -6.71 -27.02
CA ARG A 564 15.73 -5.58 -27.09
C ARG A 564 15.02 -4.22 -26.98
N ASN A 565 14.26 -4.05 -25.90
CA ASN A 565 13.39 -2.91 -25.66
C ASN A 565 14.12 -1.57 -25.71
N TYR A 566 15.17 -1.39 -24.91
CA TYR A 566 15.85 -0.10 -24.79
C TYR A 566 16.58 0.26 -26.08
N THR A 567 17.25 -0.71 -26.71
CA THR A 567 17.87 -0.59 -28.05
C THR A 567 16.84 -0.15 -29.08
N THR A 568 15.67 -0.81 -29.10
CA THR A 568 14.61 -0.46 -30.04
C THR A 568 14.13 0.97 -29.78
N LEU A 569 13.83 1.34 -28.54
CA LEU A 569 13.38 2.70 -28.19
C LEU A 569 14.36 3.79 -28.60
N ARG A 570 15.67 3.55 -28.43
CA ARG A 570 16.72 4.50 -28.85
C ARG A 570 16.81 4.66 -30.38
N SER A 571 16.42 3.62 -31.13
CA SER A 571 16.45 3.61 -32.60
C SER A 571 15.21 4.23 -33.26
N LEU A 572 14.13 4.45 -32.50
CA LEU A 572 12.89 5.00 -33.04
C LEU A 572 13.06 6.46 -33.50
N THR A 573 12.41 6.80 -34.62
CA THR A 573 12.43 8.16 -35.17
C THR A 573 11.62 9.13 -34.30
N ASP A 574 10.49 8.68 -33.75
CA ASP A 574 9.71 9.47 -32.79
C ASP A 574 10.34 9.37 -31.40
N ARG A 575 10.93 10.48 -30.95
CA ARG A 575 11.64 10.59 -29.67
C ARG A 575 10.69 10.71 -28.46
N THR A 576 9.37 10.73 -28.63
CA THR A 576 8.41 11.00 -27.54
C THR A 576 8.53 9.97 -26.40
N LEU A 577 8.51 8.68 -26.73
CA LEU A 577 8.56 7.60 -25.72
C LEU A 577 9.93 7.53 -25.05
N ILE A 578 11.01 7.57 -25.82
CA ILE A 578 12.37 7.53 -25.25
C ILE A 578 12.67 8.76 -24.40
N THR A 579 12.13 9.95 -24.73
CA THR A 579 12.29 11.14 -23.87
C THR A 579 11.63 10.95 -22.50
N ARG A 580 10.45 10.30 -22.44
CA ARG A 580 9.78 9.96 -21.17
C ARG A 580 10.54 8.89 -20.39
N VAL A 581 11.12 7.91 -21.08
CA VAL A 581 11.97 6.86 -20.48
C VAL A 581 13.25 7.46 -19.92
N GLU A 582 13.97 8.27 -20.69
CA GLU A 582 15.22 8.92 -20.28
C GLU A 582 15.03 9.85 -19.06
N ARG A 583 13.85 10.45 -18.90
CA ARG A 583 13.51 11.32 -17.76
C ARG A 583 13.38 10.56 -16.43
N ASP A 584 12.79 9.37 -16.46
CA ASP A 584 12.47 8.57 -15.28
C ASP A 584 13.04 7.15 -15.45
N LEU A 585 14.34 7.09 -15.78
CA LEU A 585 15.01 5.90 -16.29
C LEU A 585 15.11 4.77 -15.25
N ASP A 586 15.26 5.10 -13.98
CA ASP A 586 15.29 4.13 -12.88
C ASP A 586 13.96 3.37 -12.77
N ILE A 587 12.83 4.08 -12.82
CA ILE A 587 11.47 3.50 -12.86
C ILE A 587 11.28 2.64 -14.12
N TYR A 588 11.74 3.12 -15.28
CA TYR A 588 11.68 2.32 -16.50
C TYR A 588 12.50 1.02 -16.39
N LEU A 589 13.69 1.09 -15.81
CA LEU A 589 14.55 -0.07 -15.60
C LEU A 589 13.85 -1.09 -14.71
N SER A 590 13.33 -0.66 -13.55
CA SER A 590 12.66 -1.55 -12.59
C SER A 590 11.34 -2.10 -13.12
N ASP A 591 10.43 -1.22 -13.56
CA ASP A 591 9.01 -1.57 -13.76
C ASP A 591 8.71 -2.05 -15.18
N VAL A 592 9.67 -1.89 -16.10
CA VAL A 592 9.53 -2.30 -17.50
C VAL A 592 10.65 -3.24 -17.92
N LEU A 593 11.91 -2.79 -17.88
CA LEU A 593 13.00 -3.52 -18.51
C LEU A 593 13.37 -4.81 -17.77
N LEU A 594 13.40 -4.78 -16.43
CA LEU A 594 13.61 -5.96 -15.59
C LEU A 594 12.38 -6.88 -15.50
N GLU A 595 11.17 -6.33 -15.61
CA GLU A 595 9.95 -7.15 -15.66
C GLU A 595 9.75 -7.84 -17.03
N LEU A 596 10.38 -7.34 -18.09
CA LEU A 596 10.45 -8.03 -19.38
C LEU A 596 11.48 -9.16 -19.34
N HIS A 597 11.07 -10.36 -18.89
CA HIS A 597 11.96 -11.52 -18.78
C HIS A 597 12.63 -11.95 -20.10
N ASP A 598 12.02 -11.67 -21.25
CA ASP A 598 12.60 -11.98 -22.57
C ASP A 598 13.70 -10.99 -22.99
N ASN A 599 13.85 -9.87 -22.29
CA ASN A 599 14.84 -8.83 -22.57
C ASN A 599 16.26 -9.33 -22.26
N SER A 600 16.98 -9.72 -23.30
CA SER A 600 18.30 -10.36 -23.20
C SER A 600 19.22 -10.03 -24.38
N LYS A 601 18.74 -9.27 -25.35
CA LYS A 601 19.41 -9.00 -26.63
C LYS A 601 19.61 -7.51 -26.87
N GLU A 602 19.72 -6.72 -25.79
CA GLU A 602 20.15 -5.32 -25.90
C GLU A 602 21.54 -5.25 -26.53
N ASP A 603 21.77 -4.25 -27.39
CA ASP A 603 23.07 -4.07 -28.01
C ASP A 603 24.08 -3.42 -27.04
N ALA A 604 25.37 -3.55 -27.36
CA ALA A 604 26.43 -3.04 -26.49
C ALA A 604 26.34 -1.52 -26.25
N ALA A 605 25.82 -0.75 -27.22
CA ALA A 605 25.69 0.69 -27.08
C ALA A 605 24.52 1.08 -26.16
N ALA A 606 23.44 0.31 -26.14
CA ALA A 606 22.32 0.47 -25.23
C ALA A 606 22.69 0.06 -23.80
N ILE A 607 23.42 -1.06 -23.66
CA ILE A 607 23.94 -1.52 -22.36
C ILE A 607 24.90 -0.47 -21.79
N ALA A 608 25.87 0.00 -22.58
CA ALA A 608 26.83 1.02 -22.12
C ALA A 608 26.14 2.34 -21.74
N ASP A 609 25.16 2.79 -22.53
CA ASP A 609 24.38 3.99 -22.22
C ASP A 609 23.69 3.85 -20.86
N LEU A 610 23.02 2.71 -20.60
CA LEU A 610 22.27 2.49 -19.37
C LEU A 610 23.19 2.36 -18.13
N LEU A 611 24.32 1.64 -18.27
CA LEU A 611 25.33 1.54 -17.19
C LEU A 611 26.02 2.89 -16.89
N GLY A 612 26.09 3.79 -17.87
CA GLY A 612 26.71 5.11 -17.73
C GLY A 612 25.83 6.17 -17.07
N ARG A 613 24.58 5.85 -16.72
CA ARG A 613 23.63 6.82 -16.15
C ARG A 613 23.79 6.93 -14.64
N GLU A 614 23.87 8.15 -14.15
CA GLU A 614 23.88 8.43 -12.72
C GLU A 614 22.47 8.29 -12.11
N GLY A 615 22.40 7.91 -10.84
CA GLY A 615 21.14 7.88 -10.08
C GLY A 615 20.30 6.60 -10.25
N ILE A 616 20.80 5.59 -10.97
CA ILE A 616 20.17 4.26 -11.07
C ILE A 616 20.72 3.34 -9.98
N ASP A 617 19.84 2.51 -9.41
CA ASP A 617 20.23 1.48 -8.44
C ASP A 617 21.21 0.44 -9.01
N GLU A 618 22.28 0.14 -8.27
CA GLU A 618 23.35 -0.74 -8.73
C GLU A 618 22.94 -2.22 -8.79
N ASP A 619 22.02 -2.66 -7.93
CA ASP A 619 21.52 -4.03 -7.96
C ASP A 619 20.62 -4.24 -9.18
N ASN A 620 19.79 -3.24 -9.53
CA ASN A 620 19.01 -3.24 -10.78
C ASN A 620 19.92 -3.30 -12.02
N LEU A 621 21.00 -2.51 -12.05
CA LEU A 621 21.98 -2.55 -13.15
C LEU A 621 22.68 -3.91 -13.25
N ARG A 622 23.05 -4.50 -12.11
CA ARG A 622 23.67 -5.83 -12.04
C ARG A 622 22.73 -6.91 -12.55
N GLU A 623 21.47 -6.88 -12.14
CA GLU A 623 20.45 -7.82 -12.61
C GLU A 623 20.23 -7.69 -14.11
N PHE A 624 20.04 -6.47 -14.60
CA PHE A 624 19.88 -6.19 -16.02
C PHE A 624 21.07 -6.73 -16.82
N LEU A 625 22.29 -6.41 -16.40
CA LEU A 625 23.53 -6.82 -17.07
C LEU A 625 23.69 -8.35 -17.11
N GLY A 626 23.35 -9.05 -16.01
CA GLY A 626 23.42 -10.51 -15.93
C GLY A 626 22.55 -11.22 -16.97
N ARG A 627 21.41 -10.62 -17.36
CA ARG A 627 20.47 -11.16 -18.35
C ARG A 627 20.90 -10.94 -19.80
N GLN A 628 21.77 -9.96 -20.07
CA GLN A 628 22.15 -9.63 -21.44
C GLN A 628 23.07 -10.67 -22.08
N THR A 629 23.03 -10.77 -23.40
CA THR A 629 23.88 -11.68 -24.18
C THR A 629 25.02 -10.96 -24.91
N ALA A 630 24.86 -9.67 -25.20
CA ALA A 630 25.89 -8.88 -25.85
C ALA A 630 27.09 -8.64 -24.91
N LEU A 631 28.29 -8.63 -25.49
CA LEU A 631 29.51 -8.27 -24.79
C LEU A 631 29.82 -6.80 -25.05
N LEU A 632 30.15 -6.06 -23.98
CA LEU A 632 30.72 -4.74 -24.11
C LEU A 632 32.08 -4.85 -24.82
N PRO A 633 32.38 -4.00 -25.83
CA PRO A 633 33.65 -4.05 -26.52
C PRO A 633 34.81 -3.55 -25.66
N ALA A 634 34.56 -2.53 -24.84
CA ALA A 634 35.54 -1.90 -23.96
C ALA A 634 34.89 -1.37 -22.67
N LEU A 635 35.70 -1.04 -21.67
CA LEU A 635 35.26 -0.36 -20.43
C LEU A 635 35.06 1.16 -20.60
N GLU A 636 35.36 1.71 -21.78
CA GLU A 636 35.17 3.13 -22.07
C GLU A 636 33.70 3.54 -21.92
N GLY A 637 33.44 4.60 -21.17
CA GLY A 637 32.08 5.08 -20.86
C GLY A 637 31.37 4.31 -19.75
N ILE A 638 31.97 3.25 -19.20
CA ILE A 638 31.42 2.51 -18.06
C ILE A 638 31.99 3.08 -16.75
N PRO A 639 31.16 3.40 -15.75
CA PRO A 639 31.63 3.88 -14.45
C PRO A 639 32.57 2.87 -13.77
N GLU A 640 33.68 3.34 -13.20
CA GLU A 640 34.70 2.46 -12.58
C GLU A 640 34.15 1.52 -11.51
N LYS A 641 33.14 1.98 -10.74
CA LYS A 641 32.46 1.19 -9.72
C LYS A 641 31.77 -0.08 -10.28
N LEU A 642 31.41 -0.09 -11.56
CA LEU A 642 30.75 -1.21 -12.23
C LEU A 642 31.72 -2.11 -12.99
N HIS A 643 33.00 -1.75 -13.10
CA HIS A 643 33.98 -2.54 -13.86
C HIS A 643 34.10 -3.97 -13.30
N ALA A 644 34.16 -4.11 -11.97
CA ALA A 644 34.18 -5.42 -11.31
C ALA A 644 32.95 -6.26 -11.70
N THR A 645 31.75 -5.69 -11.62
CA THR A 645 30.49 -6.37 -11.96
C THR A 645 30.43 -6.81 -13.42
N VAL A 646 30.95 -6.01 -14.35
CA VAL A 646 31.04 -6.37 -15.77
C VAL A 646 31.89 -7.62 -16.00
N PHE A 647 33.01 -7.76 -15.28
CA PHE A 647 33.87 -8.95 -15.33
C PHE A 647 33.21 -10.16 -14.65
N GLU A 648 32.62 -9.97 -13.46
CA GLU A 648 31.91 -11.03 -12.72
C GLU A 648 30.78 -11.65 -13.55
N GLN A 649 29.99 -10.81 -14.23
CA GLN A 649 28.87 -11.22 -15.08
C GLN A 649 29.29 -11.69 -16.48
N GLN A 650 30.59 -11.63 -16.81
CA GLN A 650 31.13 -12.00 -18.13
C GLN A 650 30.44 -11.23 -19.28
N ARG A 651 30.32 -9.90 -19.13
CA ARG A 651 29.69 -9.01 -20.12
C ARG A 651 30.66 -8.05 -20.79
N ILE A 652 31.92 -8.44 -20.87
CA ILE A 652 33.00 -7.73 -21.55
C ILE A 652 33.73 -8.67 -22.51
N ALA A 653 34.13 -8.14 -23.67
CA ALA A 653 34.90 -8.86 -24.66
C ALA A 653 36.25 -9.36 -24.07
N PRO A 654 36.60 -10.65 -24.25
CA PRO A 654 37.87 -11.23 -23.80
C PRO A 654 39.08 -10.67 -24.58
N THR A 655 39.56 -9.49 -24.21
CA THR A 655 40.73 -8.86 -24.83
C THR A 655 41.77 -8.51 -23.77
N TRP A 656 43.04 -8.52 -24.15
CA TRP A 656 44.13 -8.08 -23.27
C TRP A 656 43.97 -6.63 -22.83
N ASP A 657 43.51 -5.76 -23.73
CA ASP A 657 43.29 -4.34 -23.45
C ASP A 657 42.22 -4.15 -22.36
N ASN A 658 41.15 -4.95 -22.37
CA ASN A 658 40.12 -4.90 -21.32
C ASN A 658 40.64 -5.39 -19.98
N CYS A 659 41.48 -6.44 -19.95
CA CYS A 659 42.15 -6.88 -18.73
C CYS A 659 43.07 -5.80 -18.17
N ILE A 660 43.85 -5.13 -19.03
CA ILE A 660 44.75 -4.04 -18.63
C ILE A 660 43.95 -2.86 -18.09
N ALA A 661 42.91 -2.43 -18.81
CA ALA A 661 42.03 -1.35 -18.36
C ALA A 661 41.39 -1.65 -17.00
N PHE A 662 40.95 -2.89 -16.77
CA PHE A 662 40.41 -3.29 -15.47
C PHE A 662 41.46 -3.23 -14.36
N MET A 663 42.71 -3.63 -14.63
CA MET A 663 43.81 -3.56 -13.67
C MET A 663 44.21 -2.13 -13.31
N GLU A 664 44.01 -1.18 -14.22
CA GLU A 664 44.31 0.25 -14.02
C GLU A 664 43.20 1.00 -13.26
N GLY A 665 41.96 0.48 -13.25
CA GLY A 665 40.82 1.07 -12.56
C GLY A 665 40.87 0.95 -11.03
N SER A 666 40.19 1.87 -10.33
CA SER A 666 40.15 1.90 -8.86
C SER A 666 39.40 0.70 -8.24
N GLY A 667 38.51 0.06 -8.99
CA GLY A 667 37.73 -1.12 -8.59
C GLY A 667 38.40 -2.47 -8.88
N PHE A 668 39.69 -2.50 -9.21
CA PHE A 668 40.41 -3.74 -9.52
C PHE A 668 40.45 -4.70 -8.33
N ALA A 669 40.01 -5.93 -8.55
CA ALA A 669 40.21 -7.05 -7.63
C ALA A 669 40.85 -8.23 -8.39
N ALA A 670 41.96 -8.75 -7.86
CA ALA A 670 42.74 -9.81 -8.49
C ALA A 670 41.92 -11.10 -8.64
N GLU A 671 41.10 -11.41 -7.64
CA GLU A 671 40.27 -12.61 -7.56
C GLU A 671 39.21 -12.63 -8.67
N ILE A 672 38.64 -11.46 -9.00
CA ILE A 672 37.65 -11.29 -10.08
C ILE A 672 38.31 -11.55 -11.43
N LEU A 673 39.48 -10.93 -11.68
CA LEU A 673 40.19 -11.13 -12.94
C LEU A 673 40.66 -12.57 -13.11
N VAL A 674 41.16 -13.21 -12.05
CA VAL A 674 41.49 -14.65 -12.05
C VAL A 674 40.26 -15.47 -12.40
N ALA A 675 39.14 -15.26 -11.70
CA ALA A 675 37.91 -16.02 -11.94
C ALA A 675 37.35 -15.83 -13.36
N TYR A 676 37.51 -14.65 -13.95
CA TYR A 676 37.15 -14.35 -15.34
C TYR A 676 38.07 -15.10 -16.32
N LEU A 677 39.39 -14.99 -16.14
CA LEU A 677 40.38 -15.64 -17.01
C LEU A 677 40.36 -17.17 -16.92
N ASP A 678 39.98 -17.75 -15.78
CA ASP A 678 39.92 -19.20 -15.61
C ASP A 678 38.77 -19.87 -16.39
N ARG A 679 37.82 -19.08 -16.91
CA ARG A 679 36.69 -19.59 -17.69
C ARG A 679 37.12 -20.03 -19.09
N LYS A 680 36.68 -21.22 -19.48
CA LYS A 680 37.00 -21.83 -20.79
C LYS A 680 36.62 -20.96 -21.99
N ASN A 681 35.45 -20.31 -21.98
CA ASN A 681 34.99 -19.44 -23.07
C ASN A 681 35.82 -18.15 -23.20
N VAL A 682 36.24 -17.57 -22.08
CA VAL A 682 37.12 -16.39 -22.05
C VAL A 682 38.50 -16.77 -22.60
N ARG A 683 39.07 -17.85 -22.05
CA ARG A 683 40.39 -18.36 -22.43
C ARG A 683 40.49 -18.70 -23.90
N ALA A 684 39.47 -19.36 -24.45
CA ALA A 684 39.41 -19.74 -25.86
C ALA A 684 39.48 -18.54 -26.81
N VAL A 685 38.92 -17.38 -26.42
CA VAL A 685 38.88 -16.17 -27.27
C VAL A 685 40.13 -15.30 -27.05
N ILE A 686 40.51 -15.06 -25.80
CA ILE A 686 41.61 -14.12 -25.49
C ILE A 686 42.96 -14.64 -26.01
N LEU A 687 43.17 -15.96 -26.02
CA LEU A 687 44.38 -16.62 -26.51
C LEU A 687 44.48 -16.69 -28.04
N GLU A 688 43.42 -16.37 -28.79
CA GLU A 688 43.52 -16.20 -30.25
C GLU A 688 44.42 -15.00 -30.62
N HIS A 689 44.57 -14.06 -29.70
CA HIS A 689 45.38 -12.86 -29.85
C HIS A 689 46.67 -12.98 -29.03
N GLY A 690 47.82 -12.87 -29.68
CA GLY A 690 49.11 -12.96 -28.99
C GLY A 690 49.35 -11.81 -28.00
N LEU A 691 49.86 -12.13 -26.82
CA LEU A 691 50.25 -11.11 -25.84
C LEU A 691 51.61 -10.51 -26.21
N HIS A 692 51.65 -9.24 -26.60
CA HIS A 692 52.88 -8.58 -27.04
C HIS A 692 53.80 -8.16 -25.88
N ASN A 693 55.11 -8.20 -26.09
CA ASN A 693 56.12 -7.76 -25.12
C ASN A 693 56.37 -6.24 -25.23
N VAL A 694 55.38 -5.45 -24.82
CA VAL A 694 55.44 -3.98 -24.77
C VAL A 694 55.24 -3.47 -23.35
N ARG A 695 55.47 -2.17 -23.11
CA ARG A 695 55.46 -1.60 -21.75
C ARG A 695 54.08 -1.69 -21.11
N GLU A 696 53.04 -1.51 -21.91
CA GLU A 696 51.62 -1.48 -21.55
C GLU A 696 51.16 -2.84 -21.00
N THR A 697 51.72 -3.95 -21.51
CA THR A 697 51.36 -5.31 -21.06
C THR A 697 52.17 -5.82 -19.88
N LEU A 698 53.16 -5.05 -19.39
CA LEU A 698 54.11 -5.54 -18.36
C LEU A 698 53.39 -6.01 -17.10
N ARG A 699 52.49 -5.18 -16.57
CA ARG A 699 51.76 -5.47 -15.34
C ARG A 699 50.86 -6.71 -15.48
N LEU A 700 50.22 -6.88 -16.63
CA LEU A 700 49.40 -8.05 -16.93
C LEU A 700 50.26 -9.32 -17.04
N ARG A 701 51.42 -9.24 -17.70
CA ARG A 701 52.35 -10.38 -17.79
C ARG A 701 52.86 -10.81 -16.42
N GLU A 702 53.22 -9.86 -15.56
CA GLU A 702 53.60 -10.13 -14.17
C GLU A 702 52.45 -10.78 -13.39
N PHE A 703 51.22 -10.24 -13.54
CA PHE A 703 50.03 -10.79 -12.93
C PHE A 703 49.79 -12.26 -13.33
N LEU A 704 49.76 -12.57 -14.63
CA LEU A 704 49.51 -13.92 -15.14
C LEU A 704 50.51 -14.94 -14.61
N VAL A 705 51.79 -14.55 -14.51
CA VAL A 705 52.86 -15.45 -14.03
C VAL A 705 52.80 -15.65 -12.52
N THR A 706 52.24 -14.70 -11.77
CA THR A 706 52.05 -14.83 -10.31
C THR A 706 50.66 -15.34 -9.89
N ALA A 707 49.77 -15.64 -10.84
CA ALA A 707 48.37 -15.97 -10.58
C ALA A 707 48.16 -17.42 -10.06
N ASN A 708 48.51 -17.66 -8.80
CA ASN A 708 48.42 -19.00 -8.17
C ASN A 708 46.99 -19.59 -8.19
N ALA A 709 45.97 -18.74 -8.09
CA ALA A 709 44.57 -19.15 -7.99
C ALA A 709 43.94 -19.59 -9.32
N LEU A 710 44.62 -19.44 -10.46
CA LEU A 710 44.16 -20.04 -11.73
C LEU A 710 44.20 -21.56 -11.64
N SER A 711 43.36 -22.28 -12.39
CA SER A 711 43.52 -23.73 -12.57
C SER A 711 44.86 -24.06 -13.26
N ASP A 712 45.39 -25.27 -13.07
CA ASP A 712 46.66 -25.70 -13.71
C ASP A 712 46.56 -25.67 -15.24
N GLU A 713 45.40 -26.01 -15.79
CA GLU A 713 45.11 -25.94 -17.23
C GLU A 713 45.18 -24.49 -17.74
N SER A 714 44.41 -23.57 -17.14
CA SER A 714 44.42 -22.16 -17.54
C SER A 714 45.80 -21.53 -17.37
N TYR A 715 46.44 -21.77 -16.23
CA TYR A 715 47.74 -21.19 -15.92
C TYR A 715 48.78 -21.59 -16.97
N ARG A 716 48.85 -22.88 -17.36
CA ARG A 716 49.75 -23.36 -18.40
C ARG A 716 49.54 -22.64 -19.73
N GLU A 717 48.29 -22.52 -20.19
CA GLU A 717 47.99 -21.86 -21.46
C GLU A 717 48.37 -20.37 -21.45
N TYR A 718 48.05 -19.65 -20.38
CA TYR A 718 48.41 -18.24 -20.25
C TYR A 718 49.91 -18.02 -20.14
N VAL A 719 50.60 -18.81 -19.31
CA VAL A 719 52.06 -18.74 -19.15
C VAL A 719 52.76 -19.05 -20.47
N ARG A 720 52.29 -20.05 -21.23
CA ARG A 720 52.80 -20.35 -22.57
C ARG A 720 52.69 -19.13 -23.51
N ALA A 721 51.56 -18.42 -23.46
CA ALA A 721 51.30 -17.22 -24.26
C ALA A 721 52.12 -15.99 -23.82
N VAL A 722 52.63 -15.94 -22.58
CA VAL A 722 53.51 -14.85 -22.13
C VAL A 722 54.86 -14.93 -22.88
N PRO A 723 55.27 -13.87 -23.60
CA PRO A 723 56.46 -13.91 -24.47
C PRO A 723 57.79 -13.81 -23.70
N ASN A 724 57.76 -13.71 -22.38
CA ASN A 724 58.95 -13.42 -21.56
C ASN A 724 59.51 -14.66 -20.88
N THR A 725 60.83 -14.66 -20.75
CA THR A 725 61.56 -15.47 -19.78
C THR A 725 61.90 -14.61 -18.57
N PHE A 726 61.73 -15.15 -17.37
CA PHE A 726 61.92 -14.47 -16.10
C PHE A 726 63.22 -14.94 -15.43
N LYS A 727 63.91 -14.02 -14.75
CA LYS A 727 65.20 -14.32 -14.11
C LYS A 727 65.09 -15.03 -12.77
N ASN A 728 63.90 -15.09 -12.18
CA ASN A 728 63.66 -15.67 -10.87
C ASN A 728 62.28 -16.33 -10.86
N PHE A 729 62.12 -17.38 -10.05
CA PHE A 729 60.80 -17.93 -9.75
C PHE A 729 59.94 -16.91 -8.99
N PRO A 730 58.64 -16.80 -9.32
CA PRO A 730 57.71 -16.02 -8.52
C PRO A 730 57.61 -16.56 -7.09
N LYS A 731 57.45 -15.66 -6.13
CA LYS A 731 57.22 -16.03 -4.73
C LYS A 731 55.76 -16.46 -4.53
N SER A 732 55.53 -17.41 -3.62
CA SER A 732 54.17 -17.82 -3.19
C SER A 732 53.32 -18.51 -4.27
N LEU A 733 53.94 -19.31 -5.14
CA LEU A 733 53.25 -20.23 -6.04
C LEU A 733 53.29 -21.66 -5.48
N ASP A 734 52.23 -22.43 -5.74
CA ASP A 734 52.18 -23.86 -5.43
C ASP A 734 53.10 -24.66 -6.36
N SER A 735 53.54 -25.83 -5.89
CA SER A 735 54.48 -26.69 -6.61
C SER A 735 54.01 -27.06 -8.02
N SER A 736 52.70 -27.20 -8.25
CA SER A 736 52.17 -27.49 -9.60
C SER A 736 52.40 -26.35 -10.58
N LYS A 737 52.30 -25.09 -10.13
CA LYS A 737 52.56 -23.90 -10.95
C LYS A 737 54.04 -23.75 -11.26
N LEU A 738 54.89 -24.05 -10.29
CA LEU A 738 56.35 -24.05 -10.46
C LEU A 738 56.78 -25.13 -11.48
N ASN A 739 56.19 -26.33 -11.43
CA ASN A 739 56.39 -27.35 -12.48
C ASN A 739 56.02 -26.82 -13.86
N ILE A 740 54.85 -26.18 -14.00
CA ILE A 740 54.41 -25.60 -15.28
C ILE A 740 55.40 -24.55 -15.81
N LEU A 741 55.91 -23.66 -14.95
CA LEU A 741 56.89 -22.65 -15.36
C LEU A 741 58.20 -23.26 -15.87
N ILE A 742 58.62 -24.37 -15.27
CA ILE A 742 59.80 -25.15 -15.65
C ILE A 742 59.56 -25.80 -17.02
N GLU A 743 58.49 -26.57 -17.17
CA GLU A 743 58.15 -27.30 -18.40
C GLU A 743 57.91 -26.36 -19.59
N GLU A 744 57.29 -25.19 -19.36
CA GLU A 744 57.06 -24.18 -20.40
C GLU A 744 58.30 -23.26 -20.63
N ARG A 745 59.43 -23.56 -19.97
CA ARG A 745 60.73 -22.87 -20.10
C ARG A 745 60.66 -21.36 -19.89
N LYS A 746 59.88 -20.93 -18.89
CA LYS A 746 59.66 -19.51 -18.61
C LYS A 746 60.63 -18.92 -17.61
N ILE A 747 61.44 -19.72 -16.93
CA ILE A 747 62.50 -19.24 -16.04
C ILE A 747 63.85 -19.44 -16.70
N ALA A 748 64.69 -18.40 -16.65
CA ALA A 748 66.05 -18.46 -17.16
C ALA A 748 66.87 -19.43 -16.31
N PHE A 749 67.56 -20.38 -16.95
CA PHE A 749 68.37 -21.36 -16.26
C PHE A 749 69.70 -20.75 -15.80
N SER A 750 69.92 -20.71 -14.48
CA SER A 750 71.17 -20.26 -13.85
C SER A 750 71.36 -20.90 -12.48
N ARG A 751 72.60 -20.86 -11.97
CA ARG A 751 72.91 -21.34 -10.61
C ARG A 751 71.98 -20.74 -9.56
N GLU A 752 71.80 -19.42 -9.58
CA GLU A 752 70.99 -18.70 -8.59
C GLU A 752 69.52 -19.16 -8.63
N THR A 753 68.99 -19.44 -9.83
CA THR A 753 67.61 -19.91 -9.98
C THR A 753 67.42 -21.35 -9.50
N VAL A 754 68.40 -22.23 -9.72
CA VAL A 754 68.37 -23.61 -9.18
C VAL A 754 68.45 -23.58 -7.65
N GLU A 755 69.36 -22.77 -7.08
CA GLU A 755 69.51 -22.61 -5.62
C GLU A 755 68.28 -21.97 -4.96
N SER A 756 67.46 -21.23 -5.72
CA SER A 756 66.23 -20.60 -5.21
C SER A 756 65.07 -21.58 -4.99
N LEU A 757 65.15 -22.79 -5.56
CA LEU A 757 64.14 -23.83 -5.41
C LEU A 757 64.33 -24.62 -4.10
N ASN A 758 63.25 -25.13 -3.53
CA ASN A 758 63.30 -25.92 -2.30
C ASN A 758 63.95 -27.28 -2.57
N VAL A 759 65.09 -27.55 -1.94
CA VAL A 759 65.87 -28.79 -2.08
C VAL A 759 65.09 -30.04 -1.64
N ASN A 760 64.04 -29.89 -0.83
CA ASN A 760 63.20 -31.00 -0.37
C ASN A 760 62.06 -31.39 -1.34
N THR A 761 61.99 -30.80 -2.53
CA THR A 761 61.02 -31.17 -3.57
C THR A 761 61.73 -31.68 -4.82
N ASP A 762 60.98 -32.30 -5.73
CA ASP A 762 61.53 -32.77 -7.02
C ASP A 762 61.76 -31.62 -8.03
N LEU A 763 61.39 -30.38 -7.68
CA LEU A 763 61.46 -29.20 -8.56
C LEU A 763 62.88 -28.88 -9.06
N PRO A 764 63.94 -28.88 -8.21
CA PRO A 764 65.29 -28.61 -8.68
C PRO A 764 65.76 -29.65 -9.70
N VAL A 765 65.46 -30.92 -9.46
CA VAL A 765 65.84 -32.03 -10.36
C VAL A 765 65.11 -31.89 -11.69
N LEU A 766 63.80 -31.61 -11.67
CA LEU A 766 63.02 -31.34 -12.88
C LEU A 766 63.57 -30.14 -13.66
N PHE A 767 63.92 -29.05 -12.98
CA PHE A 767 64.41 -27.84 -13.64
C PHE A 767 65.76 -28.05 -14.33
N VAL A 768 66.67 -28.79 -13.70
CA VAL A 768 67.95 -29.17 -14.32
C VAL A 768 67.72 -30.19 -15.45
N ALA A 769 66.79 -31.14 -15.30
CA ALA A 769 66.46 -32.11 -16.35
C ALA A 769 65.89 -31.44 -17.62
N GLU A 770 64.99 -30.45 -17.48
CA GLU A 770 64.45 -29.70 -18.63
C GLU A 770 65.49 -28.81 -19.33
N ASN A 771 66.61 -28.49 -18.65
CA ASN A 771 67.72 -27.69 -19.17
C ASN A 771 69.04 -28.49 -19.19
N ILE A 772 68.95 -29.80 -19.43
CA ILE A 772 70.08 -30.71 -19.24
C ILE A 772 71.28 -30.39 -20.13
N GLU A 773 71.05 -29.95 -21.37
CA GLU A 773 72.11 -29.57 -22.31
C GLU A 773 72.94 -28.38 -21.78
N ASP A 774 72.27 -27.38 -21.20
CA ASP A 774 72.93 -26.20 -20.62
C ASP A 774 73.70 -26.59 -19.35
N TYR A 775 73.16 -27.49 -18.53
CA TYR A 775 73.86 -28.01 -17.35
C TYR A 775 75.13 -28.79 -17.73
N LEU A 776 75.03 -29.68 -18.73
CA LEU A 776 76.16 -30.53 -19.14
C LEU A 776 77.28 -29.75 -19.85
N THR A 777 77.01 -28.53 -20.32
CA THR A 777 78.02 -27.66 -20.93
C THR A 777 79.05 -27.16 -19.90
N ASP A 778 78.62 -26.83 -18.68
CA ASP A 778 79.52 -26.47 -17.56
C ASP A 778 78.95 -26.90 -16.21
N PRO A 779 79.05 -28.20 -15.85
CA PRO A 779 78.46 -28.74 -14.62
C PRO A 779 79.05 -28.14 -13.34
N GLY A 780 80.29 -27.63 -13.41
CA GLY A 780 81.02 -27.10 -12.26
C GLY A 780 80.43 -25.81 -11.70
N ILE A 781 79.74 -25.02 -12.54
CA ILE A 781 79.12 -23.76 -12.13
C ILE A 781 78.07 -23.98 -11.03
N PHE A 782 77.29 -25.07 -11.13
CA PHE A 782 76.12 -25.31 -10.28
C PHE A 782 76.45 -25.95 -8.94
N GLY A 783 77.61 -26.61 -8.81
CA GLY A 783 78.05 -27.21 -7.54
C GLY A 783 77.12 -28.32 -6.99
N LEU A 784 76.37 -29.00 -7.86
CA LEU A 784 75.44 -30.08 -7.49
C LEU A 784 76.20 -31.33 -7.05
N ASP A 785 75.78 -31.91 -5.93
CA ASP A 785 76.39 -33.12 -5.35
C ASP A 785 75.90 -34.41 -6.04
N ASP A 786 76.48 -35.53 -5.64
CA ASP A 786 76.15 -36.83 -6.24
C ASP A 786 74.73 -37.30 -5.91
N ASP A 787 74.18 -36.94 -4.75
CA ASP A 787 72.82 -37.31 -4.36
C ASP A 787 71.80 -36.61 -5.28
N PHE A 788 72.04 -35.35 -5.65
CA PHE A 788 71.25 -34.65 -6.66
C PHE A 788 71.37 -35.30 -8.04
N ARG A 789 72.60 -35.68 -8.44
CA ARG A 789 72.86 -36.33 -9.73
C ARG A 789 72.19 -37.71 -9.81
N GLU A 790 72.09 -38.45 -8.71
CA GLU A 790 71.27 -39.66 -8.64
C GLU A 790 69.79 -39.37 -8.94
N GLY A 791 69.26 -38.24 -8.47
CA GLY A 791 67.93 -37.77 -8.84
C GLY A 791 67.76 -37.57 -10.36
N LEU A 792 68.76 -36.96 -11.02
CA LEU A 792 68.74 -36.77 -12.48
C LEU A 792 68.81 -38.08 -13.26
N LEU A 793 69.50 -39.10 -12.76
CA LEU A 793 69.53 -40.43 -13.41
C LEU A 793 68.15 -41.10 -13.43
N GLN A 794 67.29 -40.76 -12.46
CA GLN A 794 65.90 -41.21 -12.38
C GLN A 794 64.93 -40.35 -13.21
N ALA A 795 65.33 -39.12 -13.57
CA ALA A 795 64.53 -38.23 -14.40
C ALA A 795 64.37 -38.75 -15.84
N ASP A 796 63.39 -38.21 -16.56
CA ASP A 796 63.12 -38.53 -17.97
C ASP A 796 64.04 -37.74 -18.91
N ILE A 797 65.33 -38.05 -18.86
CA ILE A 797 66.37 -37.52 -19.74
C ILE A 797 66.97 -38.63 -20.61
N THR A 798 67.66 -38.26 -21.68
CA THR A 798 68.20 -39.26 -22.61
C THR A 798 69.28 -40.13 -21.95
N ASP A 799 69.47 -41.32 -22.49
CA ASP A 799 70.51 -42.24 -21.99
C ASP A 799 71.94 -41.68 -22.18
N ASP A 800 72.15 -40.84 -23.19
CA ASP A 800 73.42 -40.14 -23.40
C ASP A 800 73.65 -39.07 -22.32
N ASP A 801 72.61 -38.32 -21.93
CA ASP A 801 72.69 -37.38 -20.81
C ASP A 801 72.95 -38.10 -19.48
N LYS A 802 72.24 -39.21 -19.23
CA LYS A 802 72.46 -40.05 -18.03
C LYS A 802 73.89 -40.54 -17.95
N ARG A 803 74.48 -40.90 -19.09
CA ARG A 803 75.88 -41.28 -19.16
C ARG A 803 76.80 -40.11 -18.80
N ALA A 804 76.57 -38.93 -19.38
CA ALA A 804 77.35 -37.74 -19.05
C ALA A 804 77.27 -37.40 -17.55
N ILE A 805 76.11 -37.61 -16.92
CA ILE A 805 75.92 -37.44 -15.48
C ILE A 805 76.69 -38.49 -14.67
N ILE A 806 76.69 -39.76 -15.09
CA ILE A 806 77.46 -40.82 -14.40
C ILE A 806 78.96 -40.49 -14.39
N ASP A 807 79.49 -39.91 -15.48
CA ASP A 807 80.89 -39.49 -15.55
C ASP A 807 81.24 -38.34 -14.56
N LEU A 808 80.23 -37.62 -14.05
CA LEU A 808 80.39 -36.58 -13.03
C LEU A 808 80.31 -37.11 -11.60
N ILE A 809 79.70 -38.29 -11.38
CA ILE A 809 79.51 -38.90 -10.05
C ILE A 809 80.82 -39.48 -9.53
N ASP A 810 81.14 -39.30 -8.26
CA ASP A 810 82.27 -39.97 -7.64
C ASP A 810 81.99 -41.47 -7.48
N LEU A 811 82.56 -42.27 -8.40
CA LEU A 811 82.43 -43.72 -8.39
C LEU A 811 83.35 -44.40 -7.37
N SER A 812 84.21 -43.67 -6.65
CA SER A 812 85.08 -44.25 -5.62
C SER A 812 84.31 -44.80 -4.42
N THR A 813 83.15 -44.21 -4.11
CA THR A 813 82.27 -44.58 -2.99
C THR A 813 81.23 -45.66 -3.33
N LEU A 814 81.21 -46.12 -4.59
CA LEU A 814 80.18 -47.02 -5.13
C LEU A 814 80.07 -48.37 -4.40
N THR A 815 81.14 -48.83 -3.76
CA THR A 815 81.16 -50.07 -2.95
C THR A 815 80.42 -49.92 -1.63
N GLU A 816 80.30 -48.70 -1.12
CA GLU A 816 79.63 -48.37 0.15
C GLU A 816 78.17 -47.92 -0.06
N MET A 817 77.78 -47.63 -1.32
CA MET A 817 76.46 -47.12 -1.69
C MET A 817 75.71 -48.09 -2.65
N PRO A 818 75.07 -49.15 -2.12
CA PRO A 818 74.41 -50.16 -2.96
C PRO A 818 73.24 -49.60 -3.78
N LYS A 819 72.55 -48.57 -3.28
CA LYS A 819 71.45 -47.91 -4.02
C LYS A 819 71.95 -47.18 -5.27
N ARG A 820 73.07 -46.45 -5.16
CA ARG A 820 73.75 -45.80 -6.29
C ARG A 820 74.18 -46.83 -7.34
N ALA A 821 74.76 -47.94 -6.89
CA ALA A 821 75.13 -49.04 -7.78
C ALA A 821 73.93 -49.67 -8.50
N ALA A 822 72.79 -49.84 -7.81
CA ALA A 822 71.54 -50.34 -8.39
C ALA A 822 70.94 -49.41 -9.46
N LEU A 823 71.18 -48.10 -9.34
CA LEU A 823 70.72 -47.09 -10.31
C LEU A 823 71.64 -46.99 -11.53
N ILE A 824 72.95 -46.95 -11.30
CA ILE A 824 73.96 -46.78 -12.36
C ILE A 824 74.08 -48.04 -13.24
N GLY A 825 74.09 -49.24 -12.63
CA GLY A 825 74.35 -50.48 -13.35
C GLY A 825 73.44 -50.73 -14.54
N PRO A 826 72.10 -50.65 -14.41
CA PRO A 826 71.19 -50.81 -15.55
C PRO A 826 71.39 -49.78 -16.67
N ILE A 827 71.78 -48.55 -16.34
CA ILE A 827 72.08 -47.49 -17.32
C ILE A 827 73.33 -47.86 -18.12
N LEU A 828 74.40 -48.31 -17.44
CA LEU A 828 75.63 -48.79 -18.11
C LEU A 828 75.38 -50.02 -18.97
N ASP A 829 74.45 -50.86 -18.53
CA ASP A 829 74.12 -52.07 -19.26
C ASP A 829 73.45 -51.73 -20.60
N ARG A 830 72.41 -50.90 -20.61
CA ARG A 830 71.70 -50.56 -21.85
C ARG A 830 72.48 -49.62 -22.78
N THR A 831 73.33 -48.74 -22.23
CA THR A 831 74.15 -47.80 -23.03
C THR A 831 75.43 -48.42 -23.59
N ASN A 832 75.80 -49.62 -23.14
CA ASN A 832 77.05 -50.31 -23.50
C ASN A 832 78.32 -49.43 -23.30
N ALA A 833 78.27 -48.51 -22.33
CA ALA A 833 79.34 -47.57 -22.06
C ALA A 833 80.55 -48.24 -21.39
N ARG A 834 81.76 -47.95 -21.88
CA ARG A 834 83.01 -48.29 -21.17
C ARG A 834 83.39 -47.12 -20.27
N ILE A 835 83.25 -47.32 -18.96
CA ILE A 835 83.69 -46.34 -17.95
C ILE A 835 85.09 -46.70 -17.47
N SER A 836 85.99 -45.71 -17.48
CA SER A 836 87.32 -45.82 -16.90
C SER A 836 87.26 -45.79 -15.37
N GLY A 837 88.09 -46.60 -14.70
CA GLY A 837 88.22 -46.56 -13.23
C GLY A 837 87.33 -47.54 -12.45
N ILE A 838 86.65 -48.46 -13.15
CA ILE A 838 85.93 -49.59 -12.54
C ILE A 838 86.93 -50.72 -12.23
N ASP A 839 87.27 -50.87 -10.96
CA ASP A 839 88.01 -52.03 -10.43
C ASP A 839 87.08 -53.21 -10.11
N ALA A 840 87.65 -54.34 -9.69
CA ALA A 840 86.89 -55.55 -9.35
C ALA A 840 85.81 -55.30 -8.28
N ALA A 841 86.09 -54.48 -7.27
CA ALA A 841 85.17 -54.22 -6.17
C ALA A 841 83.96 -53.37 -6.62
N LYS A 842 84.19 -52.32 -7.41
CA LYS A 842 83.13 -51.50 -8.02
C LYS A 842 82.29 -52.30 -9.00
N ALA A 843 82.93 -53.09 -9.87
CA ALA A 843 82.24 -53.97 -10.80
C ALA A 843 81.33 -54.96 -10.06
N ARG A 844 81.83 -55.57 -8.98
CA ARG A 844 81.03 -56.44 -8.11
C ARG A 844 79.84 -55.70 -7.51
N SER A 845 80.01 -54.47 -7.03
CA SER A 845 78.91 -53.66 -6.49
C SER A 845 77.82 -53.39 -7.55
N LEU A 846 78.21 -52.99 -8.77
CA LEU A 846 77.27 -52.76 -9.88
C LEU A 846 76.49 -54.02 -10.24
N ILE A 847 77.18 -55.16 -10.37
CA ILE A 847 76.57 -56.44 -10.75
C ILE A 847 75.55 -56.89 -9.69
N LEU A 848 75.95 -56.93 -8.41
CA LEU A 848 75.12 -57.52 -7.37
C LEU A 848 73.91 -56.68 -6.98
N ASN A 849 74.00 -55.36 -7.14
CA ASN A 849 72.90 -54.44 -6.80
C ASN A 849 71.95 -54.16 -7.98
N SER A 850 72.37 -54.42 -9.22
CA SER A 850 71.51 -54.24 -10.41
C SER A 850 70.38 -55.26 -10.49
N ARG A 851 69.27 -54.88 -11.13
CA ARG A 851 68.13 -55.74 -11.45
C ARG A 851 67.61 -55.40 -12.86
N PRO A 852 66.97 -56.34 -13.58
CA PRO A 852 66.75 -57.76 -13.22
C PRO A 852 68.03 -58.61 -13.38
N VAL A 853 67.95 -59.93 -13.18
CA VAL A 853 69.11 -60.84 -13.16
C VAL A 853 69.88 -60.80 -14.49
N GLU A 854 69.18 -60.66 -15.59
CA GLU A 854 69.73 -60.54 -16.94
C GLU A 854 70.73 -59.38 -17.04
N THR A 855 70.40 -58.23 -16.43
CA THR A 855 71.29 -57.07 -16.32
C THR A 855 72.53 -57.39 -15.48
N GLN A 856 72.38 -58.17 -14.40
CA GLN A 856 73.53 -58.60 -13.59
C GLN A 856 74.50 -59.46 -14.42
N ILE A 857 73.97 -60.40 -15.19
CA ILE A 857 74.77 -61.27 -16.06
C ILE A 857 75.44 -60.46 -17.17
N SER A 858 74.71 -59.57 -17.82
CA SER A 858 75.25 -58.72 -18.87
C SER A 858 76.37 -57.80 -18.35
N LEU A 859 76.16 -57.16 -17.20
CA LEU A 859 77.21 -56.38 -16.51
C LEU A 859 78.40 -57.25 -16.11
N PHE A 860 78.15 -58.47 -15.66
CA PHE A 860 79.22 -59.39 -15.29
C PHE A 860 80.06 -59.78 -16.50
N ASN A 861 79.42 -60.05 -17.64
CA ASN A 861 80.11 -60.26 -18.91
C ASN A 861 80.91 -59.03 -19.36
N LYS A 862 80.44 -57.82 -19.09
CA LYS A 862 81.17 -56.59 -19.46
C LYS A 862 82.40 -56.36 -18.59
N PHE A 863 82.31 -56.64 -17.29
CA PHE A 863 83.36 -56.32 -16.33
C PHE A 863 84.21 -57.51 -15.92
N HIS A 864 83.99 -58.72 -16.44
CA HIS A 864 84.74 -59.90 -16.00
C HIS A 864 86.26 -59.70 -16.09
N SER A 865 86.76 -58.95 -17.08
CA SER A 865 88.21 -58.73 -17.27
C SER A 865 88.86 -57.92 -16.16
N THR A 866 88.09 -57.18 -15.34
CA THR A 866 88.61 -56.40 -14.21
C THR A 866 88.78 -57.26 -12.94
N MET A 867 88.22 -58.47 -12.92
CA MET A 867 88.22 -59.38 -11.77
C MET A 867 89.21 -60.53 -11.96
N THR A 868 89.83 -61.02 -10.88
CA THR A 868 90.53 -62.31 -10.84
C THR A 868 89.54 -63.49 -10.90
N VAL A 869 90.07 -64.71 -11.07
CA VAL A 869 89.23 -65.94 -11.06
C VAL A 869 88.50 -66.10 -9.73
N ASP A 870 89.15 -65.77 -8.61
CA ASP A 870 88.55 -65.92 -7.28
C ASP A 870 87.46 -64.87 -7.04
N GLU A 871 87.71 -63.61 -7.40
CA GLU A 871 86.68 -62.54 -7.32
C GLU A 871 85.47 -62.83 -8.21
N ALA A 872 85.68 -63.38 -9.42
CA ALA A 872 84.59 -63.82 -10.29
C ALA A 872 83.77 -64.96 -9.65
N ARG A 873 84.40 -65.89 -8.93
CA ARG A 873 83.68 -66.94 -8.17
C ARG A 873 82.86 -66.35 -7.03
N GLU A 874 83.38 -65.35 -6.33
CA GLU A 874 82.64 -64.67 -5.26
C GLU A 874 81.40 -63.94 -5.79
N VAL A 875 81.48 -63.33 -6.97
CA VAL A 875 80.31 -62.73 -7.65
C VAL A 875 79.30 -63.81 -8.02
N LEU A 876 79.73 -64.92 -8.63
CA LEU A 876 78.85 -66.04 -8.99
C LEU A 876 78.07 -66.57 -7.78
N VAL A 877 78.73 -66.78 -6.64
CA VAL A 877 78.10 -67.27 -5.41
C VAL A 877 77.03 -66.30 -4.88
N ALA A 878 77.21 -65.00 -5.10
CA ALA A 878 76.30 -63.96 -4.64
C ALA A 878 75.14 -63.66 -5.63
N LEU A 879 75.17 -64.22 -6.84
CA LEU A 879 74.07 -64.14 -7.80
C LEU A 879 72.94 -65.13 -7.43
N PRO A 880 71.68 -64.90 -7.86
CA PRO A 880 70.59 -65.82 -7.58
C PRO A 880 70.73 -67.16 -8.33
N ASP A 881 69.97 -68.17 -7.88
CA ASP A 881 69.86 -69.45 -8.57
C ASP A 881 69.41 -69.25 -10.03
N PRO A 882 69.97 -69.97 -11.02
CA PRO A 882 70.93 -71.08 -10.89
C PRO A 882 72.42 -70.67 -10.97
N PHE A 883 72.76 -69.37 -10.94
CA PHE A 883 74.13 -68.88 -11.13
C PHE A 883 75.02 -69.09 -9.89
N SER A 884 74.44 -68.95 -8.70
CA SER A 884 74.99 -69.33 -7.38
C SER A 884 75.57 -70.75 -7.35
N GLU A 885 74.98 -71.68 -8.13
CA GLU A 885 75.38 -73.08 -8.16
C GLU A 885 76.73 -73.29 -8.87
N ILE A 886 77.25 -72.30 -9.62
CA ILE A 886 78.52 -72.39 -10.36
C ILE A 886 79.70 -72.31 -9.38
N THR A 887 80.03 -73.44 -8.78
CA THR A 887 81.10 -73.62 -7.78
C THR A 887 82.12 -74.68 -8.24
N THR A 888 82.83 -75.33 -7.32
CA THR A 888 83.63 -76.54 -7.62
C THR A 888 82.88 -77.76 -7.07
N GLY A 889 82.63 -78.79 -7.89
CA GLY A 889 81.83 -79.92 -7.45
C GLY A 889 81.43 -80.90 -8.55
N TYR A 890 80.49 -81.78 -8.22
CA TYR A 890 80.01 -82.86 -9.10
C TYR A 890 78.64 -82.58 -9.75
N HIS A 891 77.93 -81.56 -9.29
CA HIS A 891 76.65 -81.16 -9.90
C HIS A 891 76.88 -80.35 -11.18
N THR A 892 75.80 -80.14 -11.92
CA THR A 892 75.82 -79.49 -13.23
C THR A 892 74.77 -78.40 -13.26
N PRO A 893 75.12 -77.14 -12.93
CA PRO A 893 74.20 -76.01 -13.02
C PRO A 893 73.62 -75.86 -14.42
N ARG A 894 72.36 -75.43 -14.49
CA ARG A 894 71.62 -75.27 -15.75
C ARG A 894 71.09 -73.85 -15.88
N LEU A 895 71.76 -73.05 -16.69
CA LEU A 895 71.37 -71.66 -16.94
C LEU A 895 70.28 -71.58 -18.01
N PRO A 896 69.34 -70.62 -17.94
CA PRO A 896 68.43 -70.34 -19.05
C PRO A 896 69.22 -70.02 -20.32
N LYS A 897 68.72 -70.44 -21.49
CA LYS A 897 69.38 -70.13 -22.76
C LYS A 897 69.17 -68.66 -23.14
N SER A 898 70.25 -67.87 -23.09
CA SER A 898 70.32 -66.50 -23.62
C SER A 898 71.73 -66.24 -24.17
N ASP A 899 71.89 -65.19 -24.98
CA ASP A 899 73.20 -64.82 -25.52
C ASP A 899 74.15 -64.34 -24.40
N GLU A 900 73.62 -63.68 -23.37
CA GLU A 900 74.38 -63.27 -22.18
C GLU A 900 74.85 -64.49 -21.37
N ASN A 901 73.99 -65.47 -21.15
CA ASN A 901 74.36 -66.68 -20.42
C ASN A 901 75.35 -67.56 -21.21
N ARG A 902 75.26 -67.54 -22.54
CA ARG A 902 76.24 -68.17 -23.44
C ARG A 902 77.59 -67.48 -23.33
N ALA A 903 77.62 -66.15 -23.44
CA ALA A 903 78.83 -65.36 -23.29
C ALA A 903 79.48 -65.60 -21.91
N LEU A 904 78.65 -65.67 -20.85
CA LEU A 904 79.08 -66.00 -19.50
C LEU A 904 79.78 -67.36 -19.46
N ALA A 905 79.15 -68.42 -19.96
CA ALA A 905 79.72 -69.77 -19.96
C ALA A 905 81.04 -69.86 -20.76
N GLN A 906 81.12 -69.16 -21.91
CA GLN A 906 82.31 -69.13 -22.75
C GLN A 906 83.52 -68.53 -22.04
N TRP A 907 83.39 -67.33 -21.45
CA TRP A 907 84.53 -66.72 -20.79
C TRP A 907 84.87 -67.43 -19.47
N LEU A 908 83.87 -67.99 -18.76
CA LEU A 908 84.12 -68.82 -17.58
C LEU A 908 84.97 -70.05 -17.88
N GLU A 909 84.77 -70.71 -19.03
CA GLU A 909 85.61 -71.83 -19.49
C GLU A 909 87.00 -71.34 -19.88
N ALA A 910 87.08 -70.28 -20.70
CA ALA A 910 88.34 -69.73 -21.19
C ALA A 910 89.27 -69.25 -20.05
N ARG A 911 88.69 -68.70 -18.97
CA ARG A 911 89.41 -68.26 -17.78
C ARG A 911 89.61 -69.37 -16.74
N GLY A 912 89.14 -70.58 -17.02
CA GLY A 912 89.31 -71.73 -16.14
C GLY A 912 88.50 -71.67 -14.84
N VAL A 913 87.37 -70.96 -14.82
CA VAL A 913 86.41 -70.96 -13.69
C VAL A 913 85.57 -72.24 -13.71
N ILE A 914 85.17 -72.71 -14.90
CA ILE A 914 84.46 -73.98 -15.14
C ILE A 914 85.33 -74.95 -15.95
N SER A 915 84.94 -76.22 -16.08
CA SER A 915 85.69 -77.21 -16.86
C SER A 915 85.29 -77.22 -18.33
N SER A 916 83.98 -77.18 -18.62
CA SER A 916 83.42 -77.01 -19.96
C SER A 916 81.93 -76.64 -19.88
N TRP A 917 81.33 -76.26 -21.00
CA TRP A 917 79.90 -76.01 -21.11
C TRP A 917 79.34 -76.60 -22.42
N GLY A 918 78.02 -76.71 -22.53
CA GLY A 918 77.36 -77.16 -23.76
C GLY A 918 75.89 -76.77 -23.85
N GLU A 919 75.37 -76.66 -25.08
CA GLU A 919 73.96 -76.39 -25.37
C GLU A 919 73.22 -77.67 -25.73
N GLY A 920 72.12 -77.97 -25.03
CA GLY A 920 71.22 -79.08 -25.35
C GLY A 920 71.49 -80.38 -24.58
N GLY A 921 70.43 -80.86 -23.92
CA GLY A 921 70.20 -82.26 -23.54
C GLY A 921 68.81 -82.66 -24.06
N GLY A 922 68.53 -83.94 -24.28
CA GLY A 922 67.35 -84.44 -25.02
C GLY A 922 65.98 -83.83 -24.66
N TRP A 923 65.01 -83.97 -25.58
CA TRP A 923 63.66 -83.36 -25.75
C TRP A 923 63.01 -82.54 -24.61
N LEU A 924 63.24 -82.86 -23.33
CA LEU A 924 62.83 -82.10 -22.15
C LEU A 924 63.77 -80.94 -21.74
N LEU A 925 64.95 -80.78 -22.37
CA LEU A 925 66.02 -79.85 -21.91
C LEU A 925 66.61 -78.94 -23.01
N ALA A 926 65.85 -78.64 -24.05
CA ALA A 926 66.34 -77.88 -25.22
C ALA A 926 66.70 -76.40 -24.93
N ASP A 927 66.17 -75.82 -23.85
CA ASP A 927 66.26 -74.37 -23.56
C ASP A 927 67.21 -74.01 -22.40
N LYS A 928 68.19 -74.87 -22.08
CA LYS A 928 69.17 -74.61 -21.01
C LYS A 928 70.62 -74.80 -21.44
N ILE A 929 71.51 -73.97 -20.90
CA ILE A 929 72.96 -74.09 -21.02
C ILE A 929 73.48 -74.94 -19.86
N ARG A 930 74.17 -76.03 -20.19
CA ARG A 930 74.75 -76.98 -19.23
C ARG A 930 76.16 -76.53 -18.87
N VAL A 931 76.43 -76.30 -17.58
CA VAL A 931 77.75 -75.91 -17.09
C VAL A 931 78.40 -77.06 -16.32
N ASN A 932 79.58 -77.53 -16.76
CA ASN A 932 80.35 -78.56 -16.05
C ASN A 932 81.40 -77.89 -15.16
N LEU A 933 81.36 -78.17 -13.86
CA LEU A 933 82.25 -77.54 -12.88
C LEU A 933 83.65 -78.15 -12.91
N LYS A 934 84.66 -77.41 -12.44
CA LYS A 934 85.99 -77.97 -12.18
C LYS A 934 85.96 -78.82 -10.92
N ARG A 935 86.60 -79.98 -10.99
CA ARG A 935 86.90 -80.82 -9.83
C ARG A 935 88.07 -80.15 -9.10
N ARG A 936 88.02 -80.12 -7.77
CA ARG A 936 89.13 -79.60 -6.94
C ARG A 936 90.43 -80.30 -7.26
#